data_AF-A0A1F9FBW2-F1
#
_entry.id   AF-A0A1F9FBW2-F1
#
_cell.length_a   1.000
_cell.length_b   1.000
_cell.length_c   1.000
_cell.angle_alpha   90.00
_cell.angle_beta   90.00
_cell.angle_gamma   90.00
#
_symmetry.space_group_name_H-M   'P 1'
#
loop_
_entity.id
_entity.type
_entity.pdbx_description
1 polymer ?
#
loop_
_entity_poly.entity_id
_entity_poly.type
_entity_poly.pdbx_seq_one_letter_code
_entity_poly.pdbx_strand_id
1 'polypeptide(L)'
;TTWGGLVESARAAKELLLGDDAPAQTQVALAVRGSKLVGGTKTVPVARSDAEALILDGFFPHTASSDVARRGARTALTELGLPFEKEPAITRHVAGFLRRHAEAAAAAGARVVDGMARPDAVLLNGGVFKSPQIRKRLLDTVASWVGAEVALLGGVLHGDALDLAVARGAAQYGLVRRGKGLRIGGGSPRAYFVGVGDEAGKPRALCVVPKGLHEGERIEVDRTFRLVLDRPVGFPLYTSTASGAKAGEVIDAGADLERLPPLSTVLQSESEAPVRVAAFFSEVGTLDLSLQMTPEALRRFSLSFSTRAQGGEDKPGAAAPPPKAESVHRRLEEGRELILQFYGSKNKGVDPKRVKDLRRDLEKLFGERDGWSPGLNRELCGTLLGAARNRRRSADHERVYFQLAGLTLRPGVGVPFDDWRMEQLWPMWREGVQHTAEKPTWASWWILWRRVAAGLSAERQREVGAYLKPWLLEQGTGKKGEGPTPHGADEMVRLAASLERLAASEKVELGAFVLKKIGRGGVSTYWPLGRLGSRHLLAGSAHDVVPAAVASEWAEKILNVDLKGTEGALFALAQLARVTGDRTRDLDEGLRRRIAERLDKAGAPKHLAQMVREHVEWTADDEAQAFGEALPPGLRL
;
A
#
# COMPACT_ATOMS: atom_id res chain seq x y z
N THR A 1 -23.52 7.70 18.45
CA THR A 1 -23.50 6.26 18.79
C THR A 1 -23.35 6.12 20.30
N THR A 2 -23.72 4.98 20.89
CA THR A 2 -23.45 4.68 22.32
C THR A 2 -21.97 4.87 22.66
N TRP A 3 -21.09 4.48 21.73
CA TRP A 3 -19.64 4.74 21.83
C TRP A 3 -19.27 6.22 21.94
N GLY A 4 -19.81 7.09 21.09
CA GLY A 4 -19.53 8.54 21.16
C GLY A 4 -19.95 9.17 22.50
N GLY A 5 -21.06 8.71 23.09
CA GLY A 5 -21.48 9.15 24.42
C GLY A 5 -20.55 8.67 25.53
N LEU A 6 -20.04 7.44 25.43
CA LEU A 6 -19.03 6.91 26.36
C LEU A 6 -17.72 7.70 26.29
N VAL A 7 -17.24 8.00 25.08
CA VAL A 7 -16.01 8.78 24.86
C VAL A 7 -16.12 10.16 25.49
N GLU A 8 -17.25 10.86 25.31
CA GLU A 8 -17.46 12.18 25.89
C GLU A 8 -17.59 12.13 27.43
N SER A 9 -18.31 11.14 27.97
CA SER A 9 -18.43 10.98 29.43
C SER A 9 -17.09 10.62 30.08
N ALA A 10 -16.28 9.76 29.44
CA ALA A 10 -14.93 9.42 29.90
C ALA A 10 -13.98 10.63 29.80
N ARG A 11 -14.10 11.45 28.74
CA ARG A 11 -13.34 12.70 28.60
C ARG A 11 -13.67 13.67 29.74
N ALA A 12 -14.96 13.90 30.02
CA ALA A 12 -15.38 14.78 31.11
C ALA A 12 -14.90 14.27 32.48
N ALA A 13 -14.98 12.96 32.72
CA ALA A 13 -14.46 12.34 33.94
C ALA A 13 -12.94 12.56 34.09
N LYS A 14 -12.17 12.38 33.02
CA LYS A 14 -10.72 12.66 33.00
C LYS A 14 -10.42 14.13 33.31
N GLU A 15 -11.11 15.06 32.65
CA GLU A 15 -10.89 16.50 32.83
C GLU A 15 -11.20 16.93 34.28
N LEU A 16 -12.22 16.33 34.91
CA LEU A 16 -12.55 16.56 36.32
C LEU A 16 -11.52 15.93 37.28
N LEU A 17 -11.14 14.67 37.08
CA LEU A 17 -10.25 13.93 37.98
C LEU A 17 -8.79 14.40 37.94
N LEU A 18 -8.38 15.11 36.88
CA LEU A 18 -7.03 15.66 36.72
C LEU A 18 -6.99 17.20 36.81
N GLY A 19 -8.07 17.83 37.31
CA GLY A 19 -8.16 19.27 37.58
C GLY A 19 -7.55 19.67 38.93
N ASP A 20 -7.63 20.96 39.27
CA ASP A 20 -7.11 21.51 40.54
C ASP A 20 -7.88 21.00 41.76
N ASP A 21 -9.22 21.00 41.70
CA ASP A 21 -10.12 20.53 42.78
C ASP A 21 -10.69 19.13 42.50
N ALA A 22 -9.83 18.20 42.11
CA ALA A 22 -10.25 16.87 41.68
C ALA A 22 -10.86 16.02 42.82
N PRO A 23 -12.09 15.49 42.67
CA PRO A 23 -12.70 14.62 43.67
C PRO A 23 -11.99 13.25 43.74
N ALA A 24 -12.18 12.52 44.84
CA ALA A 24 -11.60 11.17 44.99
C ALA A 24 -12.15 10.16 43.97
N GLN A 25 -13.37 10.38 43.48
CA GLN A 25 -14.03 9.55 42.47
C GLN A 25 -15.09 10.35 41.70
N THR A 26 -15.41 9.91 40.49
CA THR A 26 -16.57 10.39 39.71
C THR A 26 -17.29 9.20 39.06
N GLN A 27 -18.35 9.45 38.30
CA GLN A 27 -19.08 8.40 37.58
C GLN A 27 -19.08 8.66 36.07
N VAL A 28 -18.83 7.61 35.30
CA VAL A 28 -19.03 7.60 33.85
C VAL A 28 -20.37 6.94 33.58
N ALA A 29 -21.25 7.65 32.87
CA ALA A 29 -22.63 7.23 32.63
C ALA A 29 -22.86 6.92 31.14
N LEU A 30 -23.40 5.75 30.84
CA LEU A 30 -23.73 5.31 29.49
C LEU A 30 -25.23 5.06 29.35
N ALA A 31 -25.89 5.89 28.54
CA ALA A 31 -27.28 5.66 28.17
C ALA A 31 -27.38 4.49 27.17
N VAL A 32 -28.04 3.41 27.58
CA VAL A 32 -28.30 2.23 26.75
C VAL A 32 -29.70 2.34 26.13
N ARG A 33 -29.85 2.10 24.82
CA ARG A 33 -31.17 1.97 24.19
C ARG A 33 -31.79 0.61 24.59
N GLY A 34 -32.87 0.65 25.37
CA GLY A 34 -33.71 -0.50 25.71
C GLY A 34 -35.18 -0.26 25.36
N SER A 35 -35.98 -1.33 25.24
CA SER A 35 -37.40 -1.32 24.81
C SER A 35 -38.39 -0.82 25.85
N LYS A 36 -37.94 -0.29 26.99
CA LYS A 36 -38.78 0.34 28.02
C LYS A 36 -38.38 1.81 28.14
N LEU A 37 -39.38 2.69 28.10
CA LEU A 37 -39.23 4.15 28.01
C LEU A 37 -38.55 4.82 29.22
N VAL A 38 -38.21 4.08 30.27
CA VAL A 38 -37.55 4.61 31.48
C VAL A 38 -36.63 3.52 32.06
N GLY A 39 -35.32 3.78 32.19
CA GLY A 39 -34.43 3.01 33.06
C GLY A 39 -33.28 2.22 32.41
N GLY A 40 -32.41 2.87 31.62
CA GLY A 40 -31.28 2.20 30.97
C GLY A 40 -29.93 2.92 31.05
N THR A 41 -29.62 3.68 32.11
CA THR A 41 -28.27 4.26 32.26
C THR A 41 -27.39 3.33 33.08
N LYS A 42 -26.31 2.82 32.48
CA LYS A 42 -25.26 2.12 33.22
C LYS A 42 -24.25 3.15 33.72
N THR A 43 -24.03 3.22 35.03
CA THR A 43 -23.00 4.06 35.63
C THR A 43 -21.86 3.18 36.15
N VAL A 44 -20.63 3.66 35.98
CA VAL A 44 -19.43 3.01 36.52
C VAL A 44 -18.65 4.05 37.33
N PRO A 45 -18.32 3.78 38.60
CA PRO A 45 -17.45 4.66 39.36
C PRO A 45 -16.03 4.59 38.80
N VAL A 46 -15.36 5.74 38.72
CA VAL A 46 -13.96 5.87 38.32
C VAL A 46 -13.23 6.62 39.42
N ALA A 47 -12.25 5.96 40.04
CA ALA A 47 -11.45 6.57 41.08
C ALA A 47 -10.38 7.49 40.49
N ARG A 48 -10.03 8.54 41.24
CA ARG A 48 -8.92 9.43 40.88
C ARG A 48 -7.60 8.68 40.72
N SER A 49 -7.32 7.74 41.62
CA SER A 49 -6.12 6.91 41.59
C SER A 49 -5.98 6.11 40.29
N ASP A 50 -7.09 5.62 39.74
CA ASP A 50 -7.08 4.85 38.50
C ASP A 50 -6.76 5.75 37.30
N ALA A 51 -7.31 6.97 37.29
CA ALA A 51 -7.02 7.97 36.27
C ALA A 51 -5.56 8.43 36.33
N GLU A 52 -5.03 8.66 37.54
CA GLU A 52 -3.61 9.00 37.76
C GLU A 52 -2.70 7.86 37.29
N ALA A 53 -2.97 6.61 37.68
CA ALA A 53 -2.18 5.45 37.26
C ALA A 53 -2.20 5.26 35.73
N LEU A 54 -3.37 5.38 35.09
CA LEU A 54 -3.47 5.20 33.64
C LEU A 54 -2.79 6.33 32.86
N ILE A 55 -2.95 7.58 33.30
CA ILE A 55 -2.56 8.74 32.50
C ILE A 55 -1.18 9.27 32.92
N LEU A 56 -0.93 9.46 34.22
CA LEU A 56 0.33 9.98 34.70
C LEU A 56 1.42 8.90 34.75
N ASP A 57 1.08 7.66 35.10
CA ASP A 57 2.07 6.58 35.16
C ASP A 57 2.08 5.70 33.91
N GLY A 58 0.98 5.65 33.14
CA GLY A 58 0.92 4.95 31.86
C GLY A 58 1.36 5.80 30.67
N PHE A 59 0.72 6.95 30.46
CA PHE A 59 0.95 7.79 29.28
C PHE A 59 2.06 8.84 29.48
N PHE A 60 2.19 9.44 30.67
CA PHE A 60 3.24 10.41 31.02
C PHE A 60 4.23 9.92 32.11
N PRO A 61 4.73 8.67 32.08
CA PRO A 61 5.54 8.13 33.17
C PRO A 61 6.82 8.95 33.40
N HIS A 62 7.23 9.01 34.66
CA HIS A 62 8.61 9.35 35.00
C HIS A 62 9.52 8.27 34.43
N THR A 63 10.46 8.68 33.58
CA THR A 63 11.35 7.80 32.83
C THR A 63 12.77 8.29 33.00
N ALA A 64 13.75 7.39 32.94
CA ALA A 64 15.14 7.80 32.90
C ALA A 64 15.45 8.48 31.56
N SER A 65 16.50 9.30 31.54
CA SER A 65 17.03 9.90 30.32
C SER A 65 17.31 8.89 29.21
N SER A 66 17.68 7.65 29.56
CA SER A 66 18.03 6.55 28.67
C SER A 66 16.83 5.70 28.22
N ASP A 67 15.65 5.90 28.82
CA ASP A 67 14.43 5.14 28.51
C ASP A 67 13.78 5.68 27.24
N VAL A 68 14.32 5.30 26.08
CA VAL A 68 13.78 5.68 24.77
C VAL A 68 12.73 4.70 24.27
N ALA A 69 11.77 5.21 23.50
CA ALA A 69 10.73 4.39 22.88
C ALA A 69 11.37 3.27 22.02
N ARG A 70 11.10 2.01 22.37
CA ARG A 70 11.63 0.85 21.63
C ARG A 70 10.67 0.50 20.50
N ARG A 71 11.20 0.26 19.29
CA ARG A 71 10.45 -0.38 18.21
C ARG A 71 10.22 -1.86 18.55
N GLY A 72 9.23 -2.13 19.39
CA GLY A 72 8.87 -3.49 19.81
C GLY A 72 8.14 -4.29 18.72
N ALA A 73 8.40 -5.61 18.71
CA ALA A 73 7.54 -6.59 18.04
C ALA A 73 6.09 -6.43 18.50
N ARG A 74 5.12 -6.61 17.58
CA ARG A 74 3.67 -6.43 17.84
C ARG A 74 3.22 -7.23 19.08
N THR A 75 2.94 -6.56 20.20
CA THR A 75 2.17 -7.11 21.33
C THR A 75 0.69 -6.88 21.12
N ALA A 76 -0.09 -7.89 21.50
CA ALA A 76 -1.47 -8.12 21.11
C ALA A 76 -2.46 -7.30 21.94
N LEU A 77 -3.09 -6.30 21.31
CA LEU A 77 -4.45 -5.77 21.54
C LEU A 77 -4.55 -4.41 20.84
N THR A 78 -4.70 -4.44 19.51
CA THR A 78 -5.04 -3.25 18.72
C THR A 78 -6.56 -3.25 18.52
N GLU A 79 -7.24 -2.25 19.08
CA GLU A 79 -8.60 -1.91 18.66
C GLU A 79 -8.61 -1.58 17.16
N LEU A 80 -9.72 -1.93 16.51
CA LEU A 80 -9.89 -1.91 15.05
C LEU A 80 -9.49 -0.58 14.39
N GLY A 81 -8.57 -0.65 13.42
CA GLY A 81 -8.59 0.24 12.24
C GLY A 81 -7.90 1.61 12.35
N LEU A 82 -7.11 1.88 13.39
CA LEU A 82 -6.29 3.11 13.47
C LEU A 82 -4.82 2.75 13.78
N PRO A 83 -3.82 3.35 13.10
CA PRO A 83 -2.41 3.09 13.35
C PRO A 83 -1.97 3.79 14.64
N PHE A 84 -2.34 3.25 15.80
CA PHE A 84 -1.90 3.77 17.09
C PHE A 84 -0.44 3.39 17.37
N GLU A 85 0.31 4.34 17.92
CA GLU A 85 1.67 4.13 18.43
C GLU A 85 1.65 3.04 19.52
N LYS A 86 2.59 2.09 19.45
CA LYS A 86 2.62 0.92 20.36
C LYS A 86 3.22 1.24 21.72
N GLU A 87 4.08 2.25 21.77
CA GLU A 87 4.63 2.78 23.01
C GLU A 87 3.74 3.93 23.48
N PRO A 88 2.83 3.70 24.45
CA PRO A 88 1.93 4.74 24.94
C PRO A 88 2.65 5.81 25.76
N ALA A 89 3.83 5.53 26.31
CA ALA A 89 4.57 6.47 27.13
C ALA A 89 5.18 7.60 26.29
N ILE A 90 4.51 8.75 26.22
CA ILE A 90 4.96 9.90 25.42
C ILE A 90 6.33 10.41 25.89
N THR A 91 6.64 10.29 27.18
CA THR A 91 7.92 10.71 27.76
C THR A 91 9.11 9.94 27.16
N ARG A 92 8.94 8.64 26.85
CA ARG A 92 9.98 7.85 26.15
C ARG A 92 10.24 8.32 24.73
N HIS A 93 9.21 8.81 24.04
CA HIS A 93 9.34 9.41 22.71
C HIS A 93 10.05 10.75 22.76
N VAL A 94 9.73 11.59 23.76
CA VAL A 94 10.40 12.87 23.99
C VAL A 94 11.89 12.65 24.30
N ALA A 95 12.22 11.71 25.20
CA ALA A 95 13.62 11.36 25.47
C ALA A 95 14.36 10.89 24.20
N GLY A 96 13.72 10.01 23.41
CA GLY A 96 14.29 9.53 22.14
C GLY A 96 14.43 10.62 21.07
N PHE A 97 13.61 11.67 21.11
CA PHE A 97 13.75 12.85 20.25
C PHE A 97 14.95 13.71 20.67
N LEU A 98 15.07 14.05 21.97
CA LEU A 98 16.16 14.89 22.47
C LEU A 98 17.53 14.23 22.29
N ARG A 99 17.62 12.90 22.46
CA ARG A 99 18.86 12.14 22.17
C ARG A 99 19.23 12.17 20.69
N ARG A 100 18.29 11.88 19.79
CA ARG A 100 18.55 11.86 18.34
C ARG A 100 19.03 13.20 17.79
N HIS A 101 18.68 14.30 18.43
CA HIS A 101 19.02 15.64 17.99
C HIS A 101 20.15 16.30 18.80
N ALA A 102 20.82 15.57 19.70
CA ALA A 102 21.86 16.11 20.54
C ALA A 102 23.02 16.75 19.76
N GLU A 103 23.54 16.08 18.73
CA GLU A 103 24.65 16.61 17.91
C GLU A 103 24.24 17.86 17.13
N ALA A 104 23.07 17.84 16.48
CA ALA A 104 22.57 18.98 15.72
C ALA A 104 22.29 20.19 16.62
N ALA A 105 21.75 19.95 17.82
CA ALA A 105 21.50 21.00 18.80
C ALA A 105 22.82 21.57 19.35
N ALA A 106 23.82 20.72 19.62
CA ALA A 106 25.15 21.15 20.04
C ALA A 106 25.82 22.04 19.00
N ALA A 107 25.72 21.68 17.71
CA ALA A 107 26.22 22.51 16.61
C ALA A 107 25.53 23.88 16.53
N ALA A 108 24.27 23.98 16.97
CA ALA A 108 23.51 25.23 17.08
C ALA A 108 23.75 25.98 18.40
N GLY A 109 24.64 25.49 19.27
CA GLY A 109 25.01 26.13 20.55
C GLY A 109 24.19 25.68 21.75
N ALA A 110 23.31 24.68 21.62
CA ALA A 110 22.59 24.12 22.75
C ALA A 110 23.51 23.25 23.62
N ARG A 111 23.24 23.21 24.93
CA ARG A 111 23.97 22.33 25.86
C ARG A 111 23.49 20.88 25.70
N VAL A 112 24.40 19.93 25.82
CA VAL A 112 24.07 18.49 25.85
C VAL A 112 24.30 17.95 27.26
N VAL A 113 23.31 17.25 27.81
CA VAL A 113 23.34 16.62 29.13
C VAL A 113 22.96 15.15 28.97
N ASP A 114 23.83 14.24 29.40
CA ASP A 114 23.62 12.78 29.29
C ASP A 114 23.22 12.30 27.87
N GLY A 115 23.85 12.88 26.84
CA GLY A 115 23.57 12.57 25.44
C GLY A 115 22.24 13.10 24.91
N MET A 116 21.57 14.02 25.62
CA MET A 116 20.36 14.72 25.19
C MET A 116 20.62 16.21 24.98
N ALA A 117 20.00 16.79 23.95
CA ALA A 117 19.88 18.23 23.86
C ALA A 117 19.08 18.77 25.05
N ARG A 118 19.66 19.70 25.83
CA ARG A 118 18.97 20.42 26.91
C ARG A 118 18.08 21.50 26.30
N PRO A 119 16.75 21.44 26.48
CA PRO A 119 15.87 22.54 26.07
C PRO A 119 16.07 23.76 26.98
N ASP A 120 16.09 24.96 26.41
CA ASP A 120 16.07 26.20 27.20
C ASP A 120 14.66 26.52 27.71
N ALA A 121 13.64 26.11 26.94
CA ALA A 121 12.25 26.25 27.31
C ALA A 121 11.37 25.15 26.70
N VAL A 122 10.21 24.93 27.31
CA VAL A 122 9.14 24.05 26.83
C VAL A 122 7.93 24.90 26.47
N LEU A 123 7.35 24.64 25.30
CA LEU A 123 6.06 25.20 24.89
C LEU A 123 5.05 24.06 24.78
N LEU A 124 3.94 24.16 25.51
CA LEU A 124 2.87 23.16 25.49
C LEU A 124 1.74 23.60 24.57
N ASN A 125 1.16 22.64 23.84
CA ASN A 125 0.05 22.88 22.93
C ASN A 125 -0.94 21.70 22.96
N GLY A 126 -2.24 22.02 22.86
CA GLY A 126 -3.32 21.04 22.87
C GLY A 126 -3.98 20.84 24.24
N GLY A 127 -5.29 20.54 24.22
CA GLY A 127 -6.15 20.55 25.39
C GLY A 127 -5.79 19.57 26.51
N VAL A 128 -4.98 18.54 26.24
CA VAL A 128 -4.48 17.62 27.28
C VAL A 128 -3.66 18.37 28.35
N PHE A 129 -2.94 19.42 27.96
CA PHE A 129 -2.12 20.21 28.85
C PHE A 129 -2.90 21.29 29.61
N LYS A 130 -4.24 21.31 29.53
CA LYS A 130 -5.05 22.12 30.45
C LYS A 130 -4.99 21.58 31.88
N SER A 131 -4.75 20.28 32.06
CA SER A 131 -4.52 19.69 33.38
C SER A 131 -3.19 20.18 33.99
N PRO A 132 -3.19 20.81 35.17
CA PRO A 132 -1.97 21.22 35.87
C PRO A 132 -1.12 20.03 36.29
N GLN A 133 -1.76 18.90 36.64
CA GLN A 133 -1.07 17.67 37.02
C GLN A 133 -0.26 17.10 35.86
N ILE A 134 -0.82 17.07 34.65
CA ILE A 134 -0.11 16.61 33.44
C ILE A 134 1.05 17.55 33.10
N ARG A 135 0.83 18.88 33.15
CA ARG A 135 1.91 19.86 32.91
C ARG A 135 3.07 19.66 33.88
N LYS A 136 2.76 19.56 35.17
CA LYS A 136 3.75 19.34 36.22
C LYS A 136 4.51 18.04 35.99
N ARG A 137 3.81 16.92 35.76
CA ARG A 137 4.42 15.61 35.50
C ARG A 137 5.42 15.64 34.34
N LEU A 138 5.06 16.27 33.21
CA LEU A 138 5.94 16.37 32.06
C LEU A 138 7.16 17.26 32.35
N LEU A 139 6.95 18.42 32.98
CA LEU A 139 8.05 19.35 33.32
C LEU A 139 9.02 18.75 34.34
N ASP A 140 8.51 18.09 35.38
CA ASP A 140 9.32 17.39 36.38
C ASP A 140 10.16 16.27 35.74
N THR A 141 9.59 15.54 34.77
CA THR A 141 10.30 14.50 34.03
C THR A 141 11.39 15.09 33.13
N VAL A 142 11.10 16.18 32.41
CA VAL A 142 12.12 16.84 31.58
C VAL A 142 13.22 17.47 32.45
N ALA A 143 12.86 18.03 33.61
CA ALA A 143 13.82 18.62 34.54
C ALA A 143 14.76 17.56 35.13
N SER A 144 14.24 16.36 35.44
CA SER A 144 15.06 15.26 35.96
C SER A 144 16.08 14.74 34.93
N TRP A 145 15.75 14.79 33.64
CA TRP A 145 16.65 14.42 32.55
C TRP A 145 17.83 15.37 32.39
N VAL A 146 17.62 16.67 32.58
CA VAL A 146 18.64 17.71 32.34
C VAL A 146 19.26 18.25 33.63
N GLY A 147 18.80 17.80 34.79
CA GLY A 147 19.30 18.18 36.12
C GLY A 147 18.96 19.62 36.53
N ALA A 148 18.00 20.27 35.89
CA ALA A 148 17.59 21.64 36.17
C ALA A 148 16.16 21.91 35.70
N GLU A 149 15.49 22.88 36.32
CA GLU A 149 14.19 23.35 35.82
C GLU A 149 14.32 23.94 34.41
N VAL A 150 13.30 23.68 33.59
CA VAL A 150 13.19 24.19 32.21
C VAL A 150 12.03 25.18 32.16
N ALA A 151 12.26 26.36 31.58
CA ALA A 151 11.26 27.42 31.56
C ALA A 151 10.03 27.02 30.73
N LEU A 152 8.82 27.29 31.23
CA LEU A 152 7.58 27.13 30.46
C LEU A 152 7.29 28.42 29.68
N LEU A 153 7.37 28.36 28.35
CA LEU A 153 7.03 29.47 27.46
C LEU A 153 5.53 29.75 27.45
N GLY A 154 5.16 31.03 27.60
CA GLY A 154 3.77 31.52 27.55
C GLY A 154 3.07 31.65 28.92
N GLY A 155 3.62 31.09 30.00
CA GLY A 155 3.11 31.24 31.37
C GLY A 155 1.66 30.78 31.57
N VAL A 156 1.02 31.27 32.64
CA VAL A 156 -0.39 30.94 32.99
C VAL A 156 -1.39 31.43 31.93
N LEU A 157 -1.12 32.58 31.31
CA LEU A 157 -1.97 33.19 30.27
C LEU A 157 -2.09 32.36 28.99
N HIS A 158 -1.14 31.46 28.71
CA HIS A 158 -1.24 30.50 27.59
C HIS A 158 -2.14 29.30 27.91
N GLY A 159 -2.29 28.95 29.20
CA GLY A 159 -3.06 27.78 29.65
C GLY A 159 -4.52 27.81 29.21
N ASP A 160 -5.15 28.98 29.25
CA ASP A 160 -6.57 29.16 28.93
C ASP A 160 -6.88 29.04 27.44
N ALA A 161 -5.88 29.21 26.57
CA ALA A 161 -6.04 29.26 25.12
C ALA A 161 -5.25 28.17 24.36
N LEU A 162 -4.80 27.11 25.03
CA LEU A 162 -4.05 26.00 24.41
C LEU A 162 -4.74 25.40 23.19
N ASP A 163 -6.09 25.39 23.16
CA ASP A 163 -6.86 24.87 22.02
C ASP A 163 -6.84 25.81 20.81
N LEU A 164 -6.54 27.10 21.02
CA LEU A 164 -6.52 28.13 19.98
C LEU A 164 -5.12 28.38 19.42
N ALA A 165 -4.06 27.87 20.06
CA ALA A 165 -2.68 28.17 19.69
C ALA A 165 -2.38 27.80 18.22
N VAL A 166 -2.83 26.63 17.76
CA VAL A 166 -2.68 26.20 16.36
C VAL A 166 -3.44 27.10 15.39
N ALA A 167 -4.70 27.43 15.71
CA ALA A 167 -5.54 28.28 14.87
C ALA A 167 -4.97 29.70 14.75
N ARG A 168 -4.45 30.26 15.85
CA ARG A 168 -3.74 31.55 15.88
C ARG A 168 -2.47 31.51 15.04
N GLY A 169 -1.68 30.43 15.17
CA GLY A 169 -0.50 30.21 14.33
C GLY A 169 -0.85 30.15 12.83
N ALA A 170 -1.92 29.45 12.46
CA ALA A 170 -2.39 29.37 11.07
C ALA A 170 -2.88 30.73 10.53
N ALA A 171 -3.61 31.51 11.33
CA ALA A 171 -4.03 32.85 10.96
C ALA A 171 -2.84 33.80 10.77
N GLN A 172 -1.87 33.75 11.71
CA GLN A 172 -0.63 34.51 11.62
C GLN A 172 0.18 34.12 10.38
N TYR A 173 0.27 32.83 10.08
CA TYR A 173 0.92 32.34 8.86
C TYR A 173 0.22 32.88 7.60
N GLY A 174 -1.11 32.97 7.59
CA GLY A 174 -1.86 33.62 6.50
C GLY A 174 -1.50 35.11 6.31
N LEU A 175 -1.22 35.84 7.40
CA LEU A 175 -0.73 37.23 7.34
C LEU A 175 0.71 37.29 6.82
N VAL A 176 1.59 36.40 7.29
CA VAL A 176 2.98 36.29 6.83
C VAL A 176 3.04 36.04 5.32
N ARG A 177 2.16 35.17 4.78
CA ARG A 177 2.02 34.94 3.33
C ARG A 177 1.60 36.17 2.53
N ARG A 178 1.03 37.19 3.18
CA ARG A 178 0.69 38.48 2.59
C ARG A 178 1.77 39.54 2.86
N GLY A 179 2.96 39.13 3.29
CA GLY A 179 4.08 40.01 3.62
C GLY A 179 3.93 40.72 4.97
N LYS A 180 3.02 40.27 5.84
CA LYS A 180 2.77 40.89 7.15
C LYS A 180 3.24 39.99 8.29
N GLY A 181 4.33 40.38 8.95
CA GLY A 181 4.86 39.69 10.14
C GLY A 181 6.17 38.93 9.87
N LEU A 182 6.67 38.24 10.89
CA LEU A 182 7.91 37.47 10.84
C LEU A 182 7.65 36.06 10.28
N ARG A 183 8.41 35.67 9.26
CA ARG A 183 8.38 34.29 8.73
C ARG A 183 9.27 33.41 9.60
N ILE A 184 8.65 32.42 10.26
CA ILE A 184 9.37 31.37 10.96
C ILE A 184 9.76 30.32 9.92
N GLY A 185 11.06 30.07 9.75
CA GLY A 185 11.59 29.01 8.90
C GLY A 185 12.34 27.98 9.73
N GLY A 186 12.10 26.69 9.48
CA GLY A 186 12.88 25.58 10.05
C GLY A 186 13.59 24.74 8.99
N GLY A 187 13.34 25.05 7.71
CA GLY A 187 13.71 24.18 6.60
C GLY A 187 13.07 22.79 6.70
N SER A 188 13.44 21.91 5.79
CA SER A 188 12.93 20.55 5.78
C SER A 188 13.40 19.78 7.02
N PRO A 189 12.50 19.18 7.82
CA PRO A 189 12.90 18.42 9.02
C PRO A 189 13.59 17.10 8.67
N ARG A 190 13.56 16.69 7.40
CA ARG A 190 14.05 15.41 6.88
C ARG A 190 14.88 15.65 5.62
N ALA A 191 15.84 14.77 5.38
CA ALA A 191 16.42 14.61 4.06
C ALA A 191 15.51 13.69 3.22
N TYR A 192 15.39 13.98 1.94
CA TYR A 192 14.67 13.14 0.96
C TYR A 192 15.62 12.64 -0.11
N PHE A 193 15.40 11.39 -0.51
CA PHE A 193 16.24 10.68 -1.45
C PHE A 193 15.42 9.98 -2.53
N VAL A 194 16.03 9.79 -3.70
CA VAL A 194 15.49 9.07 -4.84
C VAL A 194 16.38 7.87 -5.13
N GLY A 195 15.77 6.70 -5.33
CA GLY A 195 16.48 5.48 -5.69
C GLY A 195 17.15 5.60 -7.06
N VAL A 196 18.43 5.22 -7.11
CA VAL A 196 19.23 5.11 -8.33
C VAL A 196 19.82 3.70 -8.41
N GLY A 197 19.76 3.08 -9.59
CA GLY A 197 20.35 1.77 -9.84
C GLY A 197 21.84 1.88 -10.17
N ASP A 198 22.63 0.93 -9.69
CA ASP A 198 24.03 0.74 -10.11
C ASP A 198 24.20 -0.50 -11.01
N GLU A 199 25.36 -0.62 -11.68
CA GLU A 199 25.68 -1.75 -12.58
C GLU A 199 25.78 -3.11 -11.85
N ALA A 200 25.89 -3.10 -10.51
CA ALA A 200 25.98 -4.30 -9.67
C ALA A 200 24.64 -4.71 -9.02
N GLY A 201 23.55 -3.97 -9.29
CA GLY A 201 22.21 -4.22 -8.76
C GLY A 201 22.01 -3.86 -7.28
N LYS A 202 22.92 -3.11 -6.65
CA LYS A 202 22.74 -2.66 -5.26
C LYS A 202 21.85 -1.40 -5.21
N PRO A 203 20.86 -1.33 -4.30
CA PRO A 203 19.98 -0.17 -4.19
C PRO A 203 20.74 1.01 -3.57
N ARG A 204 20.88 2.10 -4.33
CA ARG A 204 21.48 3.36 -3.87
C ARG A 204 20.45 4.49 -3.89
N ALA A 205 20.68 5.52 -3.09
CA ALA A 205 19.75 6.63 -2.90
C ALA A 205 20.46 7.97 -3.08
N LEU A 206 19.98 8.78 -4.03
CA LEU A 206 20.44 10.14 -4.31
C LEU A 206 19.72 11.14 -3.42
N CYS A 207 20.46 11.92 -2.63
CA CYS A 207 19.88 13.02 -1.85
C CYS A 207 19.41 14.15 -2.78
N VAL A 208 18.12 14.43 -2.75
CA VAL A 208 17.48 15.46 -3.61
C VAL A 208 17.05 16.69 -2.81
N VAL A 209 16.71 16.51 -1.54
CA VAL A 209 16.42 17.60 -0.59
C VAL A 209 17.18 17.29 0.70
N PRO A 210 18.22 18.07 1.05
CA PRO A 210 18.93 17.90 2.30
C PRO A 210 18.07 18.42 3.46
N LYS A 211 18.36 17.91 4.65
CA LYS A 211 17.75 18.40 5.88
C LYS A 211 18.11 19.88 6.08
N GLY A 212 17.13 20.68 6.48
CA GLY A 212 17.28 22.13 6.69
C GLY A 212 17.08 22.99 5.45
N LEU A 213 16.80 22.41 4.27
CA LEU A 213 16.47 23.19 3.07
C LEU A 213 15.22 24.05 3.29
N HIS A 214 15.26 25.34 2.98
CA HIS A 214 14.09 26.20 3.12
C HIS A 214 12.95 25.78 2.19
N GLU A 215 11.73 25.78 2.72
CA GLU A 215 10.54 25.49 1.94
C GLU A 215 10.33 26.54 0.85
N GLY A 216 9.96 26.08 -0.35
CA GLY A 216 9.84 26.92 -1.54
C GLY A 216 11.13 27.09 -2.33
N GLU A 217 12.24 26.47 -1.90
CA GLU A 217 13.48 26.45 -2.68
C GLU A 217 13.50 25.30 -3.69
N ARG A 218 14.13 25.57 -4.84
CA ARG A 218 14.40 24.59 -5.87
C ARG A 218 15.88 24.27 -5.88
N ILE A 219 16.19 22.99 -5.70
CA ILE A 219 17.56 22.46 -5.80
C ILE A 219 17.71 21.81 -7.17
N GLU A 220 18.80 22.12 -7.85
CA GLU A 220 19.29 21.32 -8.98
C GLU A 220 20.50 20.51 -8.53
N VAL A 221 20.48 19.21 -8.80
CA VAL A 221 21.60 18.32 -8.53
C VAL A 221 22.61 18.48 -9.66
N ASP A 222 23.83 18.89 -9.33
CA ASP A 222 24.94 19.02 -10.28
C ASP A 222 25.58 17.67 -10.62
N ARG A 223 24.75 16.75 -11.13
CA ARG A 223 25.15 15.42 -11.61
C ARG A 223 24.17 14.99 -12.71
N THR A 224 24.70 14.31 -13.72
CA THR A 224 23.91 13.76 -14.83
C THR A 224 23.63 12.28 -14.57
N PHE A 225 22.40 11.85 -14.82
CA PHE A 225 21.93 10.47 -14.67
C PHE A 225 21.39 9.95 -15.98
N ARG A 226 21.42 8.63 -16.17
CA ARG A 226 20.74 8.00 -17.31
C ARG A 226 19.31 7.68 -16.92
N LEU A 227 18.37 8.31 -17.62
CA LEU A 227 16.96 7.99 -17.46
C LEU A 227 16.61 6.78 -18.33
N VAL A 228 16.05 5.76 -17.69
CA VAL A 228 15.48 4.60 -18.36
C VAL A 228 14.12 4.99 -18.94
N LEU A 229 13.99 4.84 -20.25
CA LEU A 229 12.84 5.32 -21.04
C LEU A 229 12.10 4.16 -21.70
N ASP A 230 10.87 4.43 -22.14
CA ASP A 230 10.01 3.51 -22.92
C ASP A 230 9.68 2.16 -22.24
N ARG A 231 9.82 2.09 -20.92
CA ARG A 231 9.31 1.01 -20.06
C ARG A 231 8.85 1.59 -18.74
N PRO A 232 7.88 0.97 -18.05
CA PRO A 232 7.45 1.46 -16.75
C PRO A 232 8.59 1.39 -15.75
N VAL A 233 8.86 2.53 -15.13
CA VAL A 233 9.97 2.68 -14.23
C VAL A 233 9.53 3.24 -12.89
N GLY A 234 10.03 2.62 -11.82
CA GLY A 234 9.80 3.10 -10.46
C GLY A 234 10.82 4.18 -10.07
N PHE A 235 10.37 5.20 -9.34
CA PHE A 235 11.22 6.12 -8.60
C PHE A 235 11.05 5.83 -7.10
N PRO A 236 11.83 4.90 -6.52
CA PRO A 236 11.79 4.66 -5.08
C PRO A 236 12.11 5.96 -4.34
N LEU A 237 11.30 6.32 -3.36
CA LEU A 237 11.58 7.46 -2.51
C LEU A 237 11.99 6.99 -1.11
N TYR A 238 12.92 7.72 -0.53
CA TYR A 238 13.35 7.50 0.85
C TYR A 238 13.40 8.82 1.62
N THR A 239 13.30 8.73 2.93
CA THR A 239 13.43 9.86 3.84
C THR A 239 14.28 9.48 5.06
N SER A 240 14.98 10.45 5.63
CA SER A 240 15.75 10.26 6.86
C SER A 240 15.71 11.51 7.72
N THR A 241 15.56 11.36 9.04
CA THR A 241 15.68 12.45 10.01
C THR A 241 17.11 12.63 10.55
N ALA A 242 17.98 11.64 10.31
CA ALA A 242 19.34 11.55 10.86
C ALA A 242 20.44 11.82 9.82
N SER A 243 20.16 11.62 8.53
CA SER A 243 21.16 11.82 7.48
C SER A 243 21.55 13.30 7.32
N GLY A 244 22.86 13.55 7.31
CA GLY A 244 23.47 14.84 6.97
C GLY A 244 23.89 14.97 5.50
N ALA A 245 23.40 14.07 4.63
CA ALA A 245 23.78 14.04 3.22
C ALA A 245 23.46 15.38 2.52
N LYS A 246 24.39 15.82 1.67
CA LYS A 246 24.22 17.04 0.86
C LYS A 246 23.44 16.73 -0.41
N ALA A 247 22.81 17.75 -0.99
CA ALA A 247 22.16 17.63 -2.29
C ALA A 247 23.13 17.07 -3.34
N GLY A 248 22.71 16.01 -4.06
CA GLY A 248 23.52 15.33 -5.07
C GLY A 248 24.39 14.18 -4.55
N GLU A 249 24.51 14.01 -3.25
CA GLU A 249 25.24 12.90 -2.65
C GLU A 249 24.47 11.58 -2.80
N VAL A 250 25.17 10.50 -3.17
CA VAL A 250 24.58 9.16 -3.33
C VAL A 250 25.06 8.29 -2.17
N ILE A 251 24.11 7.78 -1.40
CA ILE A 251 24.35 6.91 -0.25
C ILE A 251 23.73 5.52 -0.48
N ASP A 252 24.09 4.55 0.33
CA ASP A 252 23.48 3.22 0.30
C ASP A 252 22.04 3.27 0.81
N ALA A 253 21.11 2.64 0.10
CA ALA A 253 19.69 2.58 0.49
C ALA A 253 19.44 1.48 1.54
N GLY A 254 20.19 1.55 2.65
CA GLY A 254 20.14 0.60 3.76
C GLY A 254 19.07 0.91 4.81
N ALA A 255 19.17 0.25 5.97
CA ALA A 255 18.17 0.30 7.06
C ALA A 255 17.95 1.69 7.69
N ASP A 256 18.86 2.65 7.47
CA ASP A 256 18.81 3.99 8.03
C ASP A 256 17.89 4.96 7.25
N LEU A 257 17.37 4.50 6.10
CA LEU A 257 16.43 5.25 5.27
C LEU A 257 15.02 4.65 5.37
N GLU A 258 14.04 5.50 5.68
CA GLU A 258 12.63 5.13 5.70
C GLU A 258 12.06 5.26 4.28
N ARG A 259 11.42 4.21 3.75
CA ARG A 259 10.89 4.23 2.38
C ARG A 259 9.52 4.91 2.32
N LEU A 260 9.33 5.78 1.34
CA LEU A 260 8.05 6.42 1.04
C LEU A 260 7.32 5.68 -0.10
N PRO A 261 5.97 5.80 -0.20
CA PRO A 261 5.21 5.20 -1.29
C PRO A 261 5.84 5.56 -2.65
N PRO A 262 6.24 4.57 -3.47
CA PRO A 262 6.84 4.85 -4.77
C PRO A 262 5.76 5.38 -5.71
N LEU A 263 6.14 6.31 -6.59
CA LEU A 263 5.35 6.60 -7.79
C LEU A 263 6.03 5.91 -8.98
N SER A 264 5.22 5.17 -9.73
CA SER A 264 5.59 4.56 -11.00
C SER A 264 5.14 5.47 -12.12
N THR A 265 6.02 5.74 -13.08
CA THR A 265 5.68 6.54 -14.26
C THR A 265 6.39 5.99 -15.50
N VAL A 266 5.85 6.26 -16.67
CA VAL A 266 6.50 5.93 -17.95
C VAL A 266 7.00 7.24 -18.55
N LEU A 267 8.31 7.38 -18.70
CA LEU A 267 8.92 8.54 -19.33
C LEU A 267 9.35 8.16 -20.77
N GLN A 268 8.88 8.90 -21.78
CA GLN A 268 9.15 8.64 -23.20
C GLN A 268 10.24 9.57 -23.78
N SER A 269 11.28 8.99 -24.39
CA SER A 269 12.30 9.70 -25.17
C SER A 269 13.05 8.70 -26.08
N GLU A 270 13.57 9.17 -27.21
CA GLU A 270 14.01 8.36 -28.37
C GLU A 270 15.27 7.50 -28.10
N SER A 271 15.94 7.68 -26.95
CA SER A 271 17.11 6.93 -26.46
C SER A 271 17.34 7.21 -24.97
N GLU A 272 18.13 6.37 -24.25
CA GLU A 272 18.64 6.69 -22.89
C GLU A 272 19.09 8.15 -22.83
N ALA A 273 18.49 8.93 -21.94
CA ALA A 273 18.67 10.37 -21.94
C ALA A 273 19.51 10.82 -20.74
N PRO A 274 20.57 11.62 -20.95
CA PRO A 274 21.25 12.31 -19.87
C PRO A 274 20.32 13.37 -19.26
N VAL A 275 19.92 13.14 -18.01
CA VAL A 275 19.05 14.05 -17.25
C VAL A 275 19.74 14.59 -16.01
N ARG A 276 19.42 15.83 -15.67
CA ARG A 276 19.67 16.42 -14.35
C ARG A 276 18.41 16.35 -13.51
N VAL A 277 18.58 16.04 -12.23
CA VAL A 277 17.48 16.00 -11.27
C VAL A 277 17.38 17.36 -10.59
N ALA A 278 16.20 17.94 -10.56
CA ALA A 278 15.90 19.13 -9.76
C ALA A 278 14.70 18.87 -8.87
N ALA A 279 14.82 19.14 -7.59
CA ALA A 279 13.76 18.96 -6.60
C ALA A 279 13.23 20.30 -6.12
N PHE A 280 11.94 20.35 -5.79
CA PHE A 280 11.28 21.47 -5.16
C PHE A 280 10.52 20.96 -3.95
N PHE A 281 10.83 21.49 -2.77
CA PHE A 281 10.14 21.12 -1.55
C PHE A 281 9.15 22.23 -1.19
N SER A 282 7.86 21.94 -1.32
CA SER A 282 6.80 22.92 -1.06
C SER A 282 6.52 23.10 0.43
N GLU A 283 5.94 24.25 0.78
CA GLU A 283 5.51 24.61 2.14
C GLU A 283 4.38 23.72 2.70
N VAL A 284 3.73 22.91 1.85
CA VAL A 284 2.64 22.00 2.26
C VAL A 284 3.12 20.57 2.55
N GLY A 285 4.43 20.31 2.45
CA GLY A 285 5.01 18.97 2.59
C GLY A 285 4.78 18.10 1.34
N THR A 286 4.89 18.71 0.16
CA THR A 286 4.93 18.01 -1.13
C THR A 286 6.33 18.19 -1.72
N LEU A 287 6.95 17.09 -2.10
CA LEU A 287 8.21 17.06 -2.84
C LEU A 287 7.86 16.98 -4.32
N ASP A 288 8.38 17.88 -5.14
CA ASP A 288 8.28 17.81 -6.59
C ASP A 288 9.66 17.51 -7.16
N LEU A 289 9.81 16.42 -7.89
CA LEU A 289 11.01 16.14 -8.66
C LEU A 289 10.79 16.52 -10.11
N SER A 290 11.82 17.09 -10.71
CA SER A 290 11.85 17.41 -12.12
C SER A 290 13.11 16.85 -12.74
N LEU A 291 12.96 16.17 -13.87
CA LEU A 291 14.08 15.64 -14.64
C LEU A 291 14.23 16.55 -15.86
N GLN A 292 15.37 17.23 -15.94
CA GLN A 292 15.69 18.14 -17.03
C GLN A 292 16.67 17.43 -17.96
N MET A 293 16.29 17.18 -19.21
CA MET A 293 17.23 16.71 -20.21
C MET A 293 18.29 17.78 -20.48
N THR A 294 19.54 17.35 -20.67
CA THR A 294 20.68 18.24 -20.99
C THR A 294 20.56 18.85 -22.40
N PRO A 295 21.35 19.88 -22.76
CA PRO A 295 20.99 20.89 -23.77
C PRO A 295 20.57 20.39 -25.15
N GLU A 296 20.98 19.19 -25.58
CA GLU A 296 20.59 18.64 -26.88
C GLU A 296 19.12 18.17 -26.96
N ALA A 297 18.42 18.01 -25.82
CA ALA A 297 17.02 17.61 -25.78
C ALA A 297 16.20 18.49 -24.83
N LEU A 298 15.35 19.37 -25.38
CA LEU A 298 14.48 20.25 -24.61
C LEU A 298 13.24 19.50 -24.08
N ARG A 299 13.38 18.73 -22.99
CA ARG A 299 12.22 18.19 -22.25
C ARG A 299 12.43 18.24 -20.74
N ARG A 300 11.36 18.62 -20.03
CA ARG A 300 11.29 18.64 -18.57
C ARG A 300 10.14 17.75 -18.11
N PHE A 301 10.47 16.72 -17.35
CA PHE A 301 9.49 15.86 -16.67
C PHE A 301 9.27 16.38 -15.25
N SER A 302 8.05 16.29 -14.73
CA SER A 302 7.71 16.72 -13.36
C SER A 302 6.91 15.61 -12.68
N LEU A 303 7.34 15.23 -11.49
CA LEU A 303 6.79 14.18 -10.65
C LEU A 303 6.50 14.80 -9.28
N SER A 304 5.26 14.72 -8.80
CA SER A 304 4.84 15.33 -7.53
C SER A 304 4.52 14.26 -6.50
N PHE A 305 5.08 14.37 -5.31
CA PHE A 305 5.05 13.35 -4.26
C PHE A 305 4.53 13.95 -2.95
N SER A 306 3.53 13.33 -2.35
CA SER A 306 3.15 13.64 -0.97
C SER A 306 4.21 13.07 -0.02
N THR A 307 4.86 13.92 0.79
CA THR A 307 5.88 13.45 1.74
C THR A 307 5.29 13.01 3.08
N ARG A 308 3.95 12.96 3.19
CA ARG A 308 3.27 12.43 4.36
C ARG A 308 3.26 10.91 4.25
N ALA A 309 3.89 10.24 5.21
CA ALA A 309 3.73 8.80 5.40
C ALA A 309 2.23 8.51 5.63
N GLN A 310 1.53 8.07 4.59
CA GLN A 310 0.14 7.62 4.71
C GLN A 310 0.14 6.25 5.38
N GLY A 311 0.00 6.25 6.70
CA GLY A 311 -0.52 5.09 7.42
C GLY A 311 -2.05 5.10 7.33
N GLY A 312 -2.62 4.32 6.41
CA GLY A 312 -4.01 3.85 6.47
C GLY A 312 -5.08 4.69 5.77
N GLU A 313 -5.76 4.03 4.83
CA GLU A 313 -7.09 4.24 4.22
C GLU A 313 -7.41 5.53 3.44
N ASP A 314 -7.76 5.30 2.17
CA ASP A 314 -8.59 6.15 1.32
C ASP A 314 -9.88 6.56 2.05
N LYS A 315 -9.92 7.83 2.48
CA LYS A 315 -11.19 8.54 2.60
C LYS A 315 -11.49 9.22 1.27
N PRO A 316 -12.68 9.03 0.68
CA PRO A 316 -13.12 9.78 -0.48
C PRO A 316 -13.44 11.21 -0.02
N GLY A 317 -12.54 12.16 -0.27
CA GLY A 317 -12.81 13.56 0.10
C GLY A 317 -11.62 14.48 0.28
N ALA A 318 -10.55 14.33 -0.49
CA ALA A 318 -9.66 15.45 -0.80
C ALA A 318 -9.08 15.17 -2.17
N ALA A 319 -9.57 15.90 -3.18
CA ALA A 319 -9.10 15.77 -4.55
C ALA A 319 -7.59 16.00 -4.58
N ALA A 320 -6.83 14.93 -4.76
CA ALA A 320 -5.52 15.04 -5.37
C ALA A 320 -5.72 15.79 -6.70
N PRO A 321 -4.90 16.80 -7.02
CA PRO A 321 -4.94 17.38 -8.36
C PRO A 321 -4.76 16.23 -9.37
N PRO A 322 -5.52 16.21 -10.47
CA PRO A 322 -5.46 15.10 -11.41
C PRO A 322 -4.01 14.90 -11.86
N PRO A 323 -3.52 13.65 -11.92
CA PRO A 323 -2.22 13.39 -12.53
C PRO A 323 -2.27 14.00 -13.93
N LYS A 324 -1.35 14.93 -14.23
CA LYS A 324 -1.21 15.48 -15.57
C LYS A 324 -1.06 14.30 -16.52
N ALA A 325 -1.92 14.29 -17.54
CA ALA A 325 -2.08 13.21 -18.50
C ALA A 325 -0.74 12.57 -18.90
N GLU A 326 -0.63 11.25 -18.74
CA GLU A 326 0.34 10.47 -19.52
C GLU A 326 0.25 10.94 -20.97
N SER A 327 1.39 11.30 -21.57
CA SER A 327 1.40 11.68 -22.98
C SER A 327 0.96 10.47 -23.80
N VAL A 328 -0.13 10.65 -24.53
CA VAL A 328 -0.71 9.65 -25.44
C VAL A 328 0.37 9.08 -26.35
N HIS A 329 0.49 7.75 -26.42
CA HIS A 329 1.46 7.09 -27.30
C HIS A 329 1.32 7.63 -28.73
N ARG A 330 2.43 8.02 -29.39
CA ARG A 330 2.41 8.71 -30.69
C ARG A 330 1.58 7.98 -31.76
N ARG A 331 1.57 6.64 -31.70
CA ARG A 331 0.85 5.74 -32.61
C ARG A 331 -0.48 5.19 -32.04
N LEU A 332 -1.06 5.83 -31.01
CA LEU A 332 -2.30 5.35 -30.38
C LEU A 332 -3.43 5.24 -31.40
N GLU A 333 -3.64 6.27 -32.22
CA GLU A 333 -4.72 6.27 -33.21
C GLU A 333 -4.58 5.14 -34.22
N GLU A 334 -3.36 4.80 -34.66
CA GLU A 334 -3.11 3.63 -35.51
C GLU A 334 -3.56 2.32 -34.81
N GLY A 335 -3.29 2.20 -33.51
CA GLY A 335 -3.72 1.02 -32.74
C GLY A 335 -5.24 0.97 -32.56
N ARG A 336 -5.89 2.11 -32.34
CA ARG A 336 -7.36 2.21 -32.30
C ARG A 336 -7.96 1.82 -33.64
N GLU A 337 -7.39 2.30 -34.74
CA GLU A 337 -7.82 1.95 -36.09
C GLU A 337 -7.69 0.46 -36.39
N LEU A 338 -6.58 -0.17 -35.97
CA LEU A 338 -6.40 -1.62 -36.09
C LEU A 338 -7.48 -2.40 -35.32
N ILE A 339 -7.83 -1.99 -34.10
CA ILE A 339 -8.92 -2.62 -33.34
C ILE A 339 -10.25 -2.41 -34.06
N LEU A 340 -10.55 -1.17 -34.46
CA LEU A 340 -11.81 -0.82 -35.13
C LEU A 340 -11.92 -1.42 -36.55
N GLN A 341 -10.82 -1.85 -37.16
CA GLN A 341 -10.84 -2.57 -38.43
C GLN A 341 -11.58 -3.91 -38.31
N PHE A 342 -11.45 -4.60 -37.17
CA PHE A 342 -12.08 -5.90 -36.93
C PHE A 342 -13.37 -5.78 -36.09
N TYR A 343 -13.41 -4.84 -35.15
CA TYR A 343 -14.53 -4.68 -34.21
C TYR A 343 -15.39 -3.43 -34.48
N GLY A 344 -15.09 -2.61 -35.50
CA GLY A 344 -15.90 -1.44 -35.85
C GLY A 344 -17.20 -1.78 -36.57
N SER A 345 -18.13 -0.83 -36.64
CA SER A 345 -19.48 -1.01 -37.20
C SER A 345 -19.53 -1.19 -38.73
N LYS A 346 -18.56 -0.64 -39.47
CA LYS A 346 -18.48 -0.74 -40.93
C LYS A 346 -17.48 -1.84 -41.33
N ASN A 347 -17.89 -2.72 -42.24
CA ASN A 347 -16.99 -3.71 -42.82
C ASN A 347 -15.98 -3.00 -43.73
N LYS A 348 -14.72 -2.90 -43.31
CA LYS A 348 -13.64 -2.24 -44.06
C LYS A 348 -13.02 -3.12 -45.17
N GLY A 349 -13.70 -4.21 -45.58
CA GLY A 349 -13.22 -5.09 -46.66
C GLY A 349 -12.01 -5.95 -46.30
N VAL A 350 -11.81 -6.21 -45.00
CA VAL A 350 -10.67 -6.97 -44.48
C VAL A 350 -11.10 -8.40 -44.22
N ASP A 351 -10.27 -9.36 -44.61
CA ASP A 351 -10.52 -10.77 -44.34
C ASP A 351 -10.74 -10.99 -42.82
N PRO A 352 -11.94 -11.43 -42.40
CA PRO A 352 -12.25 -11.68 -40.99
C PRO A 352 -11.29 -12.67 -40.32
N LYS A 353 -10.63 -13.55 -41.07
CA LYS A 353 -9.66 -14.52 -40.54
C LYS A 353 -8.40 -13.85 -39.99
N ARG A 354 -8.05 -12.65 -40.47
CA ARG A 354 -6.88 -11.87 -40.01
C ARG A 354 -7.02 -11.32 -38.60
N VAL A 355 -8.19 -11.42 -37.97
CA VAL A 355 -8.37 -11.02 -36.56
C VAL A 355 -7.38 -11.76 -35.63
N LYS A 356 -6.97 -12.98 -36.00
CA LYS A 356 -5.94 -13.76 -35.28
C LYS A 356 -4.60 -13.04 -35.19
N ASP A 357 -4.28 -12.23 -36.19
CA ASP A 357 -3.02 -11.50 -36.30
C ASP A 357 -3.06 -10.18 -35.53
N LEU A 358 -4.24 -9.67 -35.14
CA LEU A 358 -4.42 -8.37 -34.50
C LEU A 358 -3.50 -8.18 -33.28
N ARG A 359 -3.36 -9.21 -32.45
CA ARG A 359 -2.47 -9.15 -31.27
C ARG A 359 -1.01 -8.93 -31.67
N ARG A 360 -0.53 -9.66 -32.67
CA ARG A 360 0.83 -9.54 -33.21
C ARG A 360 1.02 -8.20 -33.91
N ASP A 361 0.00 -7.71 -34.60
CA ASP A 361 0.07 -6.43 -35.31
C ASP A 361 0.11 -5.25 -34.33
N LEU A 362 -0.59 -5.34 -33.18
CA LEU A 362 -0.44 -4.40 -32.07
C LEU A 362 0.94 -4.48 -31.41
N GLU A 363 1.52 -5.67 -31.26
CA GLU A 363 2.91 -5.83 -30.76
C GLU A 363 3.95 -5.24 -31.71
N LYS A 364 3.77 -5.38 -33.02
CA LYS A 364 4.63 -4.69 -34.01
C LYS A 364 4.51 -3.17 -33.91
N LEU A 365 3.37 -2.67 -33.46
CA LEU A 365 3.08 -1.25 -33.35
C LEU A 365 3.68 -0.62 -32.08
N PHE A 366 3.57 -1.34 -30.96
CA PHE A 366 3.83 -0.83 -29.61
C PHE A 366 5.00 -1.51 -28.89
N GLY A 367 5.62 -2.52 -29.49
CA GLY A 367 6.62 -3.37 -28.85
C GLY A 367 6.02 -4.50 -28.01
N GLU A 368 6.85 -5.15 -27.19
CA GLU A 368 6.44 -6.28 -26.35
C GLU A 368 5.31 -5.90 -25.38
N ARG A 369 4.33 -6.80 -25.22
CA ARG A 369 3.09 -6.56 -24.45
C ARG A 369 3.32 -6.20 -22.98
N ASP A 370 4.41 -6.67 -22.42
CA ASP A 370 4.75 -6.47 -21.02
C ASP A 370 5.32 -5.05 -20.81
N GLY A 371 5.78 -4.40 -21.89
CA GLY A 371 6.23 -3.01 -21.90
C GLY A 371 5.13 -1.98 -22.14
N TRP A 372 3.88 -2.39 -22.44
CA TRP A 372 2.80 -1.44 -22.73
C TRP A 372 2.41 -0.63 -21.49
N SER A 373 2.49 0.70 -21.57
CA SER A 373 2.11 1.59 -20.46
C SER A 373 0.65 1.39 -20.01
N PRO A 374 0.33 1.63 -18.72
CA PRO A 374 -1.04 1.60 -18.23
C PRO A 374 -2.00 2.51 -19.02
N GLY A 375 -1.59 3.75 -19.36
CA GLY A 375 -2.38 4.66 -20.20
C GLY A 375 -2.70 4.09 -21.58
N LEU A 376 -1.69 3.59 -22.31
CA LEU A 376 -1.89 2.93 -23.60
C LEU A 376 -2.89 1.77 -23.48
N ASN A 377 -2.68 0.91 -22.47
CA ASN A 377 -3.59 -0.19 -22.18
C ASN A 377 -5.02 0.30 -21.98
N ARG A 378 -5.25 1.32 -21.16
CA ARG A 378 -6.60 1.84 -20.88
C ARG A 378 -7.26 2.53 -22.07
N GLU A 379 -6.49 3.13 -22.96
CA GLU A 379 -6.99 3.72 -24.22
C GLU A 379 -7.41 2.64 -25.24
N LEU A 380 -6.60 1.58 -25.39
CA LEU A 380 -6.98 0.43 -26.21
C LEU A 380 -8.18 -0.31 -25.61
N CYS A 381 -8.23 -0.43 -24.28
CA CYS A 381 -9.37 -1.00 -23.56
C CYS A 381 -10.66 -0.22 -23.83
N GLY A 382 -10.62 1.12 -23.75
CA GLY A 382 -11.76 1.98 -24.07
C GLY A 382 -12.29 1.73 -25.49
N THR A 383 -11.38 1.55 -26.45
CA THR A 383 -11.72 1.23 -27.85
C THR A 383 -12.40 -0.15 -27.97
N LEU A 384 -11.88 -1.16 -27.27
CA LEU A 384 -12.47 -2.50 -27.23
C LEU A 384 -13.87 -2.48 -26.61
N LEU A 385 -14.02 -1.86 -25.43
CA LEU A 385 -15.29 -1.76 -24.71
C LEU A 385 -16.38 -1.08 -25.55
N GLY A 386 -16.04 0.02 -26.24
CA GLY A 386 -16.96 0.69 -27.16
C GLY A 386 -17.41 -0.18 -28.34
N ALA A 387 -16.63 -1.21 -28.68
CA ALA A 387 -16.88 -2.13 -29.78
C ALA A 387 -17.31 -3.54 -29.33
N ALA A 388 -17.63 -3.73 -28.04
CA ALA A 388 -17.86 -5.04 -27.41
C ALA A 388 -18.95 -5.90 -28.08
N ARG A 389 -19.96 -5.28 -28.70
CA ARG A 389 -21.04 -5.99 -29.41
C ARG A 389 -20.51 -6.79 -30.61
N ASN A 390 -19.45 -6.30 -31.27
CA ASN A 390 -18.90 -6.90 -32.47
C ASN A 390 -17.95 -8.07 -32.20
N ARG A 391 -17.65 -8.38 -30.93
CA ARG A 391 -16.84 -9.56 -30.57
C ARG A 391 -17.48 -10.88 -31.02
N ARG A 392 -18.81 -10.90 -31.15
CA ARG A 392 -19.66 -12.06 -31.44
C ARG A 392 -19.71 -12.46 -32.93
N ARG A 393 -18.87 -11.85 -33.78
CA ARG A 393 -18.87 -12.08 -35.25
C ARG A 393 -18.39 -13.48 -35.63
N SER A 394 -17.38 -13.99 -34.93
CA SER A 394 -16.89 -15.35 -35.09
C SER A 394 -16.17 -15.81 -33.82
N ALA A 395 -15.91 -17.12 -33.70
CA ALA A 395 -15.15 -17.67 -32.58
C ALA A 395 -13.78 -17.01 -32.40
N ASP A 396 -13.10 -16.70 -33.50
CA ASP A 396 -11.81 -16.01 -33.46
C ASP A 396 -11.92 -14.56 -33.01
N HIS A 397 -12.98 -13.84 -33.40
CA HIS A 397 -13.22 -12.48 -32.90
C HIS A 397 -13.45 -12.49 -31.40
N GLU A 398 -14.27 -13.42 -30.90
CA GLU A 398 -14.60 -13.53 -29.49
C GLU A 398 -13.36 -13.91 -28.66
N ARG A 399 -12.60 -14.91 -29.12
CA ARG A 399 -11.35 -15.35 -28.50
C ARG A 399 -10.32 -14.23 -28.42
N VAL A 400 -10.01 -13.55 -29.53
CA VAL A 400 -9.02 -12.46 -29.57
C VAL A 400 -9.48 -11.27 -28.73
N TYR A 401 -10.79 -10.99 -28.71
CA TYR A 401 -11.35 -9.92 -27.90
C TYR A 401 -11.09 -10.18 -26.42
N PHE A 402 -11.39 -11.38 -25.90
CA PHE A 402 -11.14 -11.70 -24.50
C PHE A 402 -9.66 -11.58 -24.13
N GLN A 403 -8.77 -12.03 -25.02
CA GLN A 403 -7.32 -11.90 -24.82
C GLN A 403 -6.87 -10.44 -24.69
N LEU A 404 -7.34 -9.58 -25.59
CA LEU A 404 -6.96 -8.16 -25.61
C LEU A 404 -7.64 -7.39 -24.48
N ALA A 405 -8.92 -7.62 -24.18
CA ALA A 405 -9.61 -6.98 -23.08
C ALA A 405 -8.95 -7.31 -21.74
N GLY A 406 -8.58 -8.58 -21.52
CA GLY A 406 -7.93 -9.01 -20.28
C GLY A 406 -6.50 -8.49 -20.17
N LEU A 407 -5.78 -8.38 -21.29
CA LEU A 407 -4.46 -7.76 -21.33
C LEU A 407 -4.55 -6.26 -20.98
N THR A 408 -5.43 -5.53 -21.65
CA THR A 408 -5.51 -4.07 -21.59
C THR A 408 -6.19 -3.53 -20.33
N LEU A 409 -6.93 -4.35 -19.59
CA LEU A 409 -7.57 -3.95 -18.33
C LEU A 409 -6.87 -4.49 -17.08
N ARG A 410 -5.88 -5.39 -17.17
CA ARG A 410 -5.20 -5.95 -15.97
C ARG A 410 -4.61 -4.85 -15.06
N PRO A 411 -4.65 -5.01 -13.72
CA PRO A 411 -5.39 -6.00 -12.93
C PRO A 411 -6.89 -5.65 -12.70
N GLY A 412 -7.40 -4.61 -13.35
CA GLY A 412 -8.75 -4.07 -13.17
C GLY A 412 -8.83 -3.00 -12.07
N VAL A 413 -7.69 -2.61 -11.49
CA VAL A 413 -7.53 -1.59 -10.45
C VAL A 413 -6.19 -0.87 -10.62
N GLY A 414 -6.03 0.27 -9.95
CA GLY A 414 -4.76 0.99 -9.83
C GLY A 414 -4.55 2.11 -10.85
N VAL A 415 -5.44 2.26 -11.85
CA VAL A 415 -5.41 3.36 -12.83
C VAL A 415 -6.71 4.17 -12.74
N PRO A 416 -6.69 5.52 -12.91
CA PRO A 416 -7.90 6.33 -12.88
C PRO A 416 -9.02 5.82 -13.81
N PHE A 417 -10.25 5.80 -13.27
CA PHE A 417 -11.47 5.29 -13.92
C PHE A 417 -11.48 3.79 -14.22
N ASP A 418 -10.61 2.99 -13.59
CA ASP A 418 -10.70 1.52 -13.71
C ASP A 418 -12.02 0.97 -13.19
N ASP A 419 -12.55 1.51 -12.08
CA ASP A 419 -13.88 1.12 -11.58
C ASP A 419 -14.97 1.29 -12.65
N TRP A 420 -14.95 2.41 -13.37
CA TRP A 420 -15.91 2.65 -14.46
C TRP A 420 -15.70 1.68 -15.63
N ARG A 421 -14.45 1.36 -16.02
CA ARG A 421 -14.18 0.38 -17.08
C ARG A 421 -14.62 -1.03 -16.66
N MET A 422 -14.44 -1.39 -15.39
CA MET A 422 -14.94 -2.63 -14.82
C MET A 422 -16.48 -2.70 -14.86
N GLU A 423 -17.17 -1.59 -14.59
CA GLU A 423 -18.62 -1.48 -14.79
C GLU A 423 -19.03 -1.70 -16.25
N GLN A 424 -18.27 -1.19 -17.22
CA GLN A 424 -18.55 -1.42 -18.65
C GLN A 424 -18.25 -2.87 -19.09
N LEU A 425 -17.25 -3.52 -18.49
CA LEU A 425 -16.90 -4.92 -18.80
C LEU A 425 -17.91 -5.90 -18.19
N TRP A 426 -18.43 -5.62 -17.00
CA TRP A 426 -19.26 -6.55 -16.21
C TRP A 426 -20.49 -7.14 -16.92
N PRO A 427 -21.28 -6.40 -17.72
CA PRO A 427 -22.40 -6.96 -18.47
C PRO A 427 -22.02 -8.18 -19.32
N MET A 428 -20.77 -8.24 -19.78
CA MET A 428 -20.24 -9.37 -20.52
C MET A 428 -20.28 -10.67 -19.73
N TRP A 429 -20.05 -10.63 -18.40
CA TRP A 429 -20.10 -11.83 -17.53
C TRP A 429 -21.43 -12.56 -17.67
N ARG A 430 -22.54 -11.80 -17.63
CA ARG A 430 -23.90 -12.32 -17.75
C ARG A 430 -24.25 -12.75 -19.17
N GLU A 431 -23.68 -12.08 -20.17
CA GLU A 431 -23.83 -12.45 -21.57
C GLU A 431 -23.14 -13.79 -21.92
N GLY A 432 -22.06 -14.13 -21.23
CA GLY A 432 -21.32 -15.37 -21.41
C GLY A 432 -20.59 -15.50 -22.76
N VAL A 433 -20.09 -16.71 -23.02
CA VAL A 433 -19.44 -17.10 -24.27
C VAL A 433 -20.50 -17.48 -25.31
N GLN A 434 -20.45 -16.88 -26.50
CA GLN A 434 -21.36 -17.22 -27.59
C GLN A 434 -20.93 -18.49 -28.32
N HIS A 435 -19.64 -18.60 -28.67
CA HIS A 435 -19.11 -19.74 -29.42
C HIS A 435 -18.72 -20.89 -28.48
N THR A 436 -19.73 -21.48 -27.82
CA THR A 436 -19.56 -22.43 -26.71
C THR A 436 -18.88 -23.75 -27.10
N ALA A 437 -18.94 -24.17 -28.37
CA ALA A 437 -18.26 -25.37 -28.86
C ALA A 437 -16.73 -25.21 -28.91
N GLU A 438 -16.22 -23.98 -28.89
CA GLU A 438 -14.81 -23.67 -29.13
C GLU A 438 -14.01 -23.59 -27.82
N LYS A 439 -13.28 -24.67 -27.51
CA LYS A 439 -12.45 -24.76 -26.29
C LYS A 439 -11.45 -23.59 -26.12
N PRO A 440 -10.75 -23.11 -27.18
CA PRO A 440 -9.83 -21.98 -27.04
C PRO A 440 -10.51 -20.65 -26.66
N THR A 441 -11.79 -20.49 -27.00
CA THR A 441 -12.60 -19.32 -26.62
C THR A 441 -12.89 -19.34 -25.12
N TRP A 442 -13.28 -20.49 -24.58
CA TRP A 442 -13.45 -20.67 -23.12
C TRP A 442 -12.16 -20.42 -22.34
N ALA A 443 -11.02 -20.92 -22.80
CA ALA A 443 -9.74 -20.64 -22.14
C ALA A 443 -9.46 -19.14 -22.07
N SER A 444 -9.69 -18.41 -23.18
CA SER A 444 -9.48 -16.96 -23.22
C SER A 444 -10.49 -16.19 -22.35
N TRP A 445 -11.73 -16.69 -22.24
CA TRP A 445 -12.77 -16.16 -21.35
C TRP A 445 -12.35 -16.23 -19.88
N TRP A 446 -11.89 -17.39 -19.41
CA TRP A 446 -11.43 -17.54 -18.03
C TRP A 446 -10.19 -16.71 -17.73
N ILE A 447 -9.24 -16.63 -18.68
CA ILE A 447 -8.03 -15.81 -18.54
C ILE A 447 -8.38 -14.32 -18.44
N LEU A 448 -9.37 -13.83 -19.20
CA LEU A 448 -9.87 -12.46 -19.09
C LEU A 448 -10.30 -12.16 -17.65
N TRP A 449 -11.23 -12.96 -17.11
CA TRP A 449 -11.76 -12.72 -15.76
C TRP A 449 -10.72 -12.92 -14.67
N ARG A 450 -9.78 -13.86 -14.87
CA ARG A 450 -8.66 -14.08 -13.95
C ARG A 450 -7.79 -12.83 -13.84
N ARG A 451 -7.48 -12.21 -14.99
CA ARG A 451 -6.63 -11.01 -15.06
C ARG A 451 -7.25 -9.76 -14.45
N VAL A 452 -8.58 -9.68 -14.42
CA VAL A 452 -9.31 -8.51 -13.87
C VAL A 452 -9.99 -8.80 -12.52
N ALA A 453 -9.73 -9.96 -11.92
CA ALA A 453 -10.40 -10.41 -10.71
C ALA A 453 -10.24 -9.43 -9.54
N ALA A 454 -9.07 -8.77 -9.42
CA ALA A 454 -8.82 -7.78 -8.39
C ALA A 454 -9.73 -6.55 -8.49
N GLY A 455 -10.16 -6.18 -9.71
CA GLY A 455 -11.13 -5.11 -9.98
C GLY A 455 -12.59 -5.47 -9.74
N LEU A 456 -12.90 -6.72 -9.42
CA LEU A 456 -14.27 -7.11 -9.09
C LEU A 456 -14.62 -6.75 -7.65
N SER A 457 -15.81 -6.19 -7.44
CA SER A 457 -16.37 -6.02 -6.10
C SER A 457 -16.53 -7.37 -5.37
N ALA A 458 -16.61 -7.34 -4.05
CA ALA A 458 -16.81 -8.57 -3.26
C ALA A 458 -18.09 -9.33 -3.69
N GLU A 459 -19.15 -8.59 -4.03
CA GLU A 459 -20.40 -9.18 -4.54
C GLU A 459 -20.19 -9.89 -5.89
N ARG A 460 -19.48 -9.26 -6.82
CA ARG A 460 -19.17 -9.86 -8.13
C ARG A 460 -18.27 -11.07 -8.02
N GLN A 461 -17.26 -11.04 -7.14
CA GLN A 461 -16.43 -12.22 -6.90
C GLN A 461 -17.23 -13.39 -6.33
N ARG A 462 -18.19 -13.13 -5.44
CA ARG A 462 -19.13 -14.16 -4.96
C ARG A 462 -20.04 -14.67 -6.08
N GLU A 463 -20.55 -13.81 -6.97
CA GLU A 463 -21.34 -14.23 -8.14
C GLU A 463 -20.53 -15.17 -9.06
N VAL A 464 -19.26 -14.82 -9.33
CA VAL A 464 -18.34 -15.67 -10.10
C VAL A 464 -18.08 -17.00 -9.37
N GLY A 465 -17.80 -16.96 -8.07
CA GLY A 465 -17.56 -18.16 -7.26
C GLY A 465 -18.75 -19.11 -7.25
N ALA A 466 -19.96 -18.57 -7.07
CA ALA A 466 -21.21 -19.32 -7.11
C ALA A 466 -21.44 -19.98 -8.47
N TYR A 467 -21.13 -19.28 -9.57
CA TYR A 467 -21.20 -19.84 -10.92
C TYR A 467 -20.23 -21.01 -11.11
N LEU A 468 -18.99 -20.91 -10.61
CA LEU A 468 -17.97 -21.95 -10.78
C LEU A 468 -18.23 -23.20 -9.91
N LYS A 469 -18.90 -23.05 -8.76
CA LYS A 469 -19.09 -24.11 -7.76
C LYS A 469 -19.72 -25.39 -8.31
N PRO A 470 -20.86 -25.36 -9.05
CA PRO A 470 -21.45 -26.58 -9.61
C PRO A 470 -20.54 -27.31 -10.59
N TRP A 471 -19.77 -26.55 -11.38
CA TRP A 471 -18.90 -27.09 -12.42
C TRP A 471 -17.59 -27.66 -11.88
N LEU A 472 -17.10 -27.18 -10.74
CA LEU A 472 -15.85 -27.64 -10.12
C LEU A 472 -16.12 -28.61 -8.97
N LEU A 473 -16.88 -28.18 -7.96
CA LEU A 473 -16.99 -28.87 -6.67
C LEU A 473 -18.10 -29.92 -6.64
N GLU A 474 -19.19 -29.71 -7.38
CA GLU A 474 -20.39 -30.55 -7.30
C GLU A 474 -20.51 -31.56 -8.46
N GLN A 475 -19.42 -31.81 -9.19
CA GLN A 475 -19.39 -32.80 -10.27
C GLN A 475 -19.82 -34.19 -9.75
N GLY A 476 -20.90 -34.74 -10.33
CA GLY A 476 -21.43 -36.07 -9.96
C GLY A 476 -22.47 -36.07 -8.83
N THR A 477 -22.84 -34.91 -8.27
CA THR A 477 -23.89 -34.79 -7.25
C THR A 477 -25.31 -34.62 -7.82
N GLY A 478 -25.46 -34.66 -9.14
CA GLY A 478 -26.73 -34.42 -9.84
C GLY A 478 -27.10 -32.94 -10.01
N LYS A 479 -26.48 -32.02 -9.25
CA LYS A 479 -26.60 -30.58 -9.49
C LYS A 479 -25.85 -30.19 -10.77
N LYS A 480 -26.56 -29.59 -11.72
CA LYS A 480 -25.98 -29.02 -12.94
C LYS A 480 -25.86 -27.52 -12.78
N GLY A 481 -24.74 -26.94 -13.23
CA GLY A 481 -24.62 -25.49 -13.31
C GLY A 481 -25.60 -24.92 -14.34
N GLU A 482 -25.95 -23.65 -14.17
CA GLU A 482 -26.80 -22.94 -15.12
C GLU A 482 -26.02 -22.54 -16.38
N GLY A 483 -26.70 -22.60 -17.53
CA GLY A 483 -26.14 -22.20 -18.82
C GLY A 483 -25.38 -23.30 -19.58
N PRO A 484 -24.65 -22.93 -20.65
CA PRO A 484 -23.88 -23.89 -21.45
C PRO A 484 -22.75 -24.52 -20.65
N THR A 485 -22.45 -25.79 -20.93
CA THR A 485 -21.35 -26.50 -20.25
C THR A 485 -20.01 -25.84 -20.57
N PRO A 486 -19.28 -25.33 -19.56
CA PRO A 486 -18.00 -24.67 -19.76
C PRO A 486 -16.89 -25.67 -20.10
N HIS A 487 -15.89 -25.21 -20.84
CA HIS A 487 -14.64 -25.94 -21.09
C HIS A 487 -13.45 -25.28 -20.40
N GLY A 488 -12.33 -26.00 -20.26
CA GLY A 488 -11.10 -25.46 -19.69
C GLY A 488 -11.09 -25.45 -18.15
N ALA A 489 -11.28 -26.62 -17.54
CA ALA A 489 -11.33 -26.77 -16.08
C ALA A 489 -10.10 -26.18 -15.35
N ASP A 490 -8.91 -26.28 -15.94
CA ASP A 490 -7.68 -25.72 -15.33
C ASP A 490 -7.76 -24.19 -15.19
N GLU A 491 -8.26 -23.51 -16.22
CA GLU A 491 -8.43 -22.06 -16.19
C GLU A 491 -9.60 -21.62 -15.30
N MET A 492 -10.65 -22.42 -15.19
CA MET A 492 -11.72 -22.20 -14.21
C MET A 492 -11.19 -22.25 -12.78
N VAL A 493 -10.31 -23.20 -12.48
CA VAL A 493 -9.66 -23.32 -11.16
C VAL A 493 -8.72 -22.14 -10.90
N ARG A 494 -7.96 -21.70 -11.91
CA ARG A 494 -7.09 -20.52 -11.79
C ARG A 494 -7.89 -19.23 -11.57
N LEU A 495 -9.04 -19.09 -12.22
CA LEU A 495 -9.99 -17.99 -11.96
C LEU A 495 -10.50 -18.07 -10.52
N ALA A 496 -11.03 -19.21 -10.09
CA ALA A 496 -11.54 -19.39 -8.72
C ALA A 496 -10.49 -19.05 -7.65
N ALA A 497 -9.24 -19.44 -7.87
CA ALA A 497 -8.12 -19.14 -6.98
C ALA A 497 -7.71 -17.65 -6.96
N SER A 498 -8.13 -16.86 -7.95
CA SER A 498 -7.86 -15.42 -8.02
C SER A 498 -8.96 -14.58 -7.36
N LEU A 499 -10.05 -15.20 -6.89
CA LEU A 499 -11.15 -14.53 -6.20
C LEU A 499 -10.84 -14.38 -4.71
N GLU A 500 -9.97 -13.42 -4.39
CA GLU A 500 -9.47 -13.22 -3.02
C GLU A 500 -10.52 -12.74 -2.02
N ARG A 501 -11.68 -12.23 -2.46
CA ARG A 501 -12.77 -11.75 -1.60
C ARG A 501 -13.84 -12.82 -1.31
N LEU A 502 -13.59 -14.07 -1.69
CA LEU A 502 -14.40 -15.22 -1.24
C LEU A 502 -14.14 -15.51 0.24
N ALA A 503 -15.15 -16.08 0.91
CA ALA A 503 -15.01 -16.45 2.31
C ALA A 503 -13.93 -17.53 2.48
N ALA A 504 -13.27 -17.53 3.64
CA ALA A 504 -12.21 -18.50 3.94
C ALA A 504 -12.71 -19.96 3.79
N SER A 505 -13.96 -20.26 4.19
CA SER A 505 -14.57 -21.59 4.03
C SER A 505 -14.70 -22.03 2.57
N GLU A 506 -15.08 -21.11 1.67
CA GLU A 506 -15.19 -21.40 0.24
C GLU A 506 -13.80 -21.68 -0.36
N LYS A 507 -12.78 -20.93 0.07
CA LYS A 507 -11.39 -21.19 -0.33
C LYS A 507 -10.88 -22.54 0.17
N VAL A 508 -11.29 -22.96 1.37
CA VAL A 508 -10.97 -24.29 1.91
C VAL A 508 -11.57 -25.40 1.04
N GLU A 509 -12.84 -25.28 0.65
CA GLU A 509 -13.50 -26.24 -0.25
C GLU A 509 -12.77 -26.32 -1.61
N LEU A 510 -12.42 -25.16 -2.19
CA LEU A 510 -11.67 -25.08 -3.44
C LEU A 510 -10.28 -25.69 -3.32
N GLY A 511 -9.56 -25.42 -2.24
CA GLY A 511 -8.22 -25.99 -2.02
C GLY A 511 -8.23 -27.50 -1.84
N ALA A 512 -9.24 -28.04 -1.14
CA ALA A 512 -9.45 -29.49 -1.03
C ALA A 512 -9.71 -30.13 -2.41
N PHE A 513 -10.51 -29.47 -3.26
CA PHE A 513 -10.72 -29.91 -4.63
C PHE A 513 -9.43 -29.88 -5.47
N VAL A 514 -8.65 -28.80 -5.40
CA VAL A 514 -7.36 -28.66 -6.08
C VAL A 514 -6.43 -29.81 -5.68
N LEU A 515 -6.27 -30.08 -4.37
CA LEU A 515 -5.46 -31.19 -3.88
C LEU A 515 -5.94 -32.57 -4.35
N LYS A 516 -7.25 -32.77 -4.52
CA LYS A 516 -7.82 -34.03 -5.02
C LYS A 516 -7.59 -34.23 -6.53
N LYS A 517 -7.54 -33.14 -7.30
CA LYS A 517 -7.47 -33.14 -8.76
C LYS A 517 -6.09 -32.84 -9.33
N ILE A 518 -5.13 -32.42 -8.51
CA ILE A 518 -3.78 -32.11 -8.99
C ILE A 518 -3.14 -33.36 -9.62
N GLY A 519 -2.64 -33.22 -10.85
CA GLY A 519 -2.11 -34.34 -11.64
C GLY A 519 -3.18 -35.27 -12.23
N ARG A 520 -4.47 -34.97 -12.07
CA ARG A 520 -5.60 -35.78 -12.58
C ARG A 520 -6.73 -34.90 -13.13
N GLY A 521 -6.93 -34.91 -14.45
CA GLY A 521 -8.19 -34.48 -15.06
C GLY A 521 -8.63 -33.04 -14.73
N GLY A 522 -7.76 -32.06 -14.97
CA GLY A 522 -8.16 -30.64 -15.02
C GLY A 522 -7.43 -29.68 -14.08
N VAL A 523 -6.46 -30.13 -13.27
CA VAL A 523 -5.56 -29.25 -12.50
C VAL A 523 -4.11 -29.65 -12.77
N SER A 524 -3.37 -28.76 -13.43
CA SER A 524 -2.00 -29.02 -13.93
C SER A 524 -0.89 -28.56 -12.99
N THR A 525 -1.16 -27.63 -12.09
CA THR A 525 -0.15 -26.95 -11.28
C THR A 525 -0.63 -26.70 -9.84
N TYR A 526 0.31 -26.52 -8.91
CA TYR A 526 0.04 -26.10 -7.53
C TYR A 526 -0.24 -24.60 -7.39
N TRP A 527 -0.09 -23.79 -8.45
CA TRP A 527 -0.30 -22.35 -8.40
C TRP A 527 -1.67 -21.92 -7.78
N PRO A 528 -2.82 -22.53 -8.15
CA PRO A 528 -4.10 -22.23 -7.51
C PRO A 528 -4.10 -22.43 -5.99
N LEU A 529 -3.43 -23.48 -5.51
CA LEU A 529 -3.34 -23.78 -4.08
C LEU A 529 -2.52 -22.71 -3.35
N GLY A 530 -1.44 -22.23 -3.98
CA GLY A 530 -0.64 -21.10 -3.48
C GLY A 530 -1.44 -19.80 -3.36
N ARG A 531 -2.30 -19.51 -4.33
CA ARG A 531 -3.14 -18.29 -4.31
C ARG A 531 -4.26 -18.38 -3.28
N LEU A 532 -4.99 -19.50 -3.23
CA LEU A 532 -6.02 -19.75 -2.23
C LEU A 532 -5.47 -19.71 -0.80
N GLY A 533 -4.26 -20.26 -0.64
CA GLY A 533 -3.55 -20.36 0.63
C GLY A 533 -2.72 -19.14 1.00
N SER A 534 -2.66 -18.09 0.17
CA SER A 534 -1.79 -16.94 0.41
C SER A 534 -2.08 -16.29 1.77
N ARG A 535 -1.05 -16.05 2.56
CA ARG A 535 -1.18 -15.39 3.89
C ARG A 535 -1.47 -13.89 3.80
N HIS A 536 -1.24 -13.32 2.62
CA HIS A 536 -1.49 -11.93 2.29
C HIS A 536 -2.24 -11.86 0.97
N LEU A 537 -3.31 -11.07 0.94
CA LEU A 537 -4.20 -10.91 -0.20
C LEU A 537 -3.97 -9.53 -0.80
N LEU A 538 -3.99 -9.43 -2.14
CA LEU A 538 -3.84 -8.20 -2.90
C LEU A 538 -5.09 -7.32 -2.84
N ALA A 539 -6.27 -7.92 -2.89
CA ALA A 539 -7.56 -7.23 -2.95
C ALA A 539 -8.55 -7.67 -1.84
N GLY A 540 -8.21 -8.71 -1.07
CA GLY A 540 -9.03 -9.28 0.01
C GLY A 540 -8.61 -8.82 1.42
N SER A 541 -9.48 -9.03 2.40
CA SER A 541 -9.21 -8.69 3.80
C SER A 541 -8.44 -9.82 4.51
N ALA A 542 -7.75 -9.52 5.61
CA ALA A 542 -7.08 -10.54 6.42
C ALA A 542 -8.03 -11.66 6.91
N HIS A 543 -9.33 -11.37 7.08
CA HIS A 543 -10.36 -12.33 7.45
C HIS A 543 -10.71 -13.35 6.36
N ASP A 544 -10.39 -13.05 5.09
CA ASP A 544 -10.65 -13.94 3.97
C ASP A 544 -9.53 -14.98 3.79
N VAL A 545 -8.46 -14.90 4.61
CA VAL A 545 -7.33 -15.82 4.58
C VAL A 545 -7.75 -17.18 5.16
N VAL A 546 -7.41 -18.26 4.46
CA VAL A 546 -7.66 -19.64 4.92
C VAL A 546 -7.00 -19.88 6.30
N PRO A 547 -7.63 -20.56 7.26
CA PRO A 547 -7.04 -20.80 8.58
C PRO A 547 -5.65 -21.44 8.53
N ALA A 548 -4.77 -21.05 9.45
CA ALA A 548 -3.38 -21.54 9.50
C ALA A 548 -3.31 -23.07 9.59
N ALA A 549 -4.20 -23.72 10.33
CA ALA A 549 -4.25 -25.18 10.42
C ALA A 549 -4.48 -25.86 9.05
N VAL A 550 -5.41 -25.32 8.25
CA VAL A 550 -5.68 -25.85 6.90
C VAL A 550 -4.50 -25.58 5.97
N ALA A 551 -3.89 -24.39 6.05
CA ALA A 551 -2.69 -24.08 5.30
C ALA A 551 -1.51 -25.02 5.66
N SER A 552 -1.38 -25.41 6.93
CA SER A 552 -0.37 -26.39 7.39
C SER A 552 -0.57 -27.73 6.72
N GLU A 553 -1.80 -28.24 6.69
CA GLU A 553 -2.13 -29.50 6.04
C GLU A 553 -1.82 -29.49 4.54
N TRP A 554 -2.09 -28.38 3.87
CA TRP A 554 -1.77 -28.22 2.45
C TRP A 554 -0.26 -28.16 2.23
N ALA A 555 0.47 -27.42 3.06
CA ALA A 555 1.92 -27.32 2.98
C ALA A 555 2.60 -28.68 3.21
N GLU A 556 2.16 -29.47 4.20
CA GLU A 556 2.69 -30.81 4.44
C GLU A 556 2.46 -31.75 3.25
N LYS A 557 1.30 -31.65 2.57
CA LYS A 557 1.06 -32.42 1.34
C LYS A 557 2.02 -32.01 0.21
N ILE A 558 2.30 -30.72 0.05
CA ILE A 558 3.25 -30.24 -0.97
C ILE A 558 4.69 -30.62 -0.63
N LEU A 559 5.08 -30.64 0.65
CA LEU A 559 6.43 -31.06 1.07
C LEU A 559 6.78 -32.50 0.68
N ASN A 560 5.76 -33.34 0.43
CA ASN A 560 5.92 -34.74 0.03
C ASN A 560 5.97 -34.96 -1.48
N VAL A 561 5.88 -33.92 -2.31
CA VAL A 561 6.03 -34.03 -3.78
C VAL A 561 7.43 -33.61 -4.25
N ASP A 562 7.77 -33.96 -5.49
CA ASP A 562 8.96 -33.42 -6.15
C ASP A 562 8.77 -31.92 -6.44
N LEU A 563 9.32 -31.08 -5.59
CA LEU A 563 9.19 -29.62 -5.67
C LEU A 563 9.81 -29.02 -6.94
N LYS A 564 10.83 -29.66 -7.51
CA LYS A 564 11.56 -29.15 -8.67
C LYS A 564 10.90 -29.58 -9.98
N GLY A 565 10.41 -30.82 -10.03
CA GLY A 565 9.70 -31.37 -11.19
C GLY A 565 8.22 -30.95 -11.30
N THR A 566 7.64 -30.41 -10.23
CA THR A 566 6.21 -30.09 -10.18
C THR A 566 5.93 -28.60 -10.31
N GLU A 567 5.25 -28.20 -11.39
CA GLU A 567 4.93 -26.80 -11.68
C GLU A 567 4.15 -26.13 -10.54
N GLY A 568 4.66 -24.98 -10.07
CA GLY A 568 4.01 -24.15 -9.05
C GLY A 568 4.15 -24.63 -7.60
N ALA A 569 4.80 -25.76 -7.34
CA ALA A 569 4.95 -26.30 -5.98
C ALA A 569 5.79 -25.38 -5.06
N LEU A 570 6.91 -24.86 -5.58
CA LEU A 570 7.77 -23.89 -4.88
C LEU A 570 7.00 -22.61 -4.52
N PHE A 571 6.26 -22.08 -5.49
CA PHE A 571 5.42 -20.89 -5.29
C PHE A 571 4.34 -21.15 -4.24
N ALA A 572 3.64 -22.28 -4.32
CA ALA A 572 2.58 -22.60 -3.37
C ALA A 572 3.08 -22.71 -1.94
N LEU A 573 4.22 -23.39 -1.72
CA LEU A 573 4.84 -23.46 -0.40
C LEU A 573 5.23 -22.09 0.15
N ALA A 574 5.86 -21.24 -0.69
CA ALA A 574 6.27 -19.91 -0.27
C ALA A 574 5.06 -19.03 0.13
N GLN A 575 3.98 -19.05 -0.66
CA GLN A 575 2.79 -18.23 -0.37
C GLN A 575 1.98 -18.75 0.83
N LEU A 576 1.90 -20.07 1.02
CA LEU A 576 1.31 -20.68 2.21
C LEU A 576 2.08 -20.31 3.46
N ALA A 577 3.43 -20.29 3.36
CA ALA A 577 4.37 -20.14 4.48
C ALA A 577 4.92 -18.73 4.72
N ARG A 578 4.46 -17.75 3.96
CA ARG A 578 4.91 -16.36 4.11
C ARG A 578 4.63 -15.83 5.50
N VAL A 579 5.62 -15.18 6.10
CA VAL A 579 5.50 -14.54 7.41
C VAL A 579 4.76 -13.21 7.28
N THR A 580 3.67 -13.06 8.01
CA THR A 580 2.85 -11.85 8.04
C THR A 580 3.03 -11.03 9.32
N GLY A 581 3.68 -11.60 10.34
CA GLY A 581 3.83 -10.97 11.64
C GLY A 581 2.53 -11.01 12.46
N ASP A 582 1.64 -11.95 12.13
CA ASP A 582 0.36 -12.22 12.79
C ASP A 582 0.28 -13.71 13.09
N ARG A 583 0.43 -14.06 14.37
CA ARG A 583 0.46 -15.45 14.85
C ARG A 583 -0.80 -16.25 14.53
N THR A 584 -1.93 -15.60 14.25
CA THR A 584 -3.18 -16.30 13.92
C THR A 584 -3.23 -16.76 12.47
N ARG A 585 -2.43 -16.15 11.59
CA ARG A 585 -2.34 -16.48 10.17
C ARG A 585 -1.05 -17.20 9.81
N ASP A 586 0.02 -16.89 10.53
CA ASP A 586 1.33 -17.48 10.34
C ASP A 586 1.31 -18.97 10.72
N LEU A 587 2.03 -19.77 9.93
CA LEU A 587 2.24 -21.17 10.23
C LEU A 587 3.20 -21.35 11.40
N ASP A 588 3.11 -22.52 12.04
CA ASP A 588 4.05 -22.94 13.08
C ASP A 588 5.50 -22.76 12.63
N GLU A 589 6.33 -22.26 13.54
CA GLU A 589 7.72 -21.91 13.24
C GLU A 589 8.54 -23.13 12.81
N GLY A 590 8.29 -24.31 13.41
CA GLY A 590 8.95 -25.55 13.04
C GLY A 590 8.61 -25.97 11.61
N LEU A 591 7.35 -25.87 11.22
CA LEU A 591 6.92 -26.13 9.85
C LEU A 591 7.52 -25.10 8.86
N ARG A 592 7.54 -23.81 9.20
CA ARG A 592 8.16 -22.77 8.34
C ARG A 592 9.65 -23.00 8.12
N ARG A 593 10.40 -23.38 9.16
CA ARG A 593 11.83 -23.72 9.01
C ARG A 593 12.05 -24.89 8.04
N ARG A 594 11.27 -25.97 8.19
CA ARG A 594 11.29 -27.12 7.26
C ARG A 594 10.97 -26.72 5.82
N ILE A 595 9.98 -25.84 5.62
CA ILE A 595 9.62 -25.33 4.29
C ILE A 595 10.77 -24.53 3.69
N ALA A 596 11.36 -23.59 4.44
CA ALA A 596 12.48 -22.78 3.96
C ALA A 596 13.70 -23.64 3.59
N GLU A 597 14.04 -24.64 4.39
CA GLU A 597 15.11 -25.60 4.07
C GLU A 597 14.84 -26.40 2.80
N ARG A 598 13.58 -26.81 2.58
CA ARG A 598 13.18 -27.55 1.37
C ARG A 598 13.18 -26.67 0.13
N LEU A 599 12.79 -25.40 0.25
CA LEU A 599 12.89 -24.42 -0.83
C LEU A 599 14.35 -24.21 -1.25
N ASP A 600 15.26 -24.05 -0.29
CA ASP A 600 16.70 -23.89 -0.57
C ASP A 600 17.28 -25.15 -1.24
N LYS A 601 16.98 -26.34 -0.71
CA LYS A 601 17.45 -27.62 -1.28
C LYS A 601 16.93 -27.85 -2.70
N ALA A 602 15.73 -27.36 -3.02
CA ALA A 602 15.15 -27.46 -4.36
C ALA A 602 15.70 -26.43 -5.35
N GLY A 603 16.53 -25.48 -4.90
CA GLY A 603 17.09 -24.41 -5.74
C GLY A 603 16.08 -23.30 -6.06
N ALA A 604 15.13 -23.03 -5.16
CA ALA A 604 14.19 -21.93 -5.32
C ALA A 604 14.93 -20.57 -5.34
N PRO A 605 14.36 -19.54 -6.01
CA PRO A 605 14.83 -18.17 -5.86
C PRO A 605 14.94 -17.76 -4.38
N LYS A 606 16.03 -17.09 -4.01
CA LYS A 606 16.36 -16.79 -2.60
C LYS A 606 15.24 -16.04 -1.87
N HIS A 607 14.50 -15.17 -2.57
CA HIS A 607 13.39 -14.40 -1.98
C HIS A 607 12.24 -15.30 -1.50
N LEU A 608 11.98 -16.44 -2.15
CA LEU A 608 10.94 -17.39 -1.74
C LEU A 608 11.24 -18.04 -0.39
N ALA A 609 12.50 -18.41 -0.13
CA ALA A 609 12.89 -18.96 1.17
C ALA A 609 12.97 -17.85 2.24
N GLN A 610 13.41 -16.64 1.85
CA GLN A 610 13.49 -15.49 2.75
C GLN A 610 12.12 -15.09 3.31
N MET A 611 11.09 -14.96 2.47
CA MET A 611 9.74 -14.57 2.91
C MET A 611 9.06 -15.58 3.86
N VAL A 612 9.55 -16.82 3.92
CA VAL A 612 9.08 -17.87 4.84
C VAL A 612 9.80 -17.81 6.19
N ARG A 613 11.05 -17.34 6.19
CA ARG A 613 11.89 -17.21 7.40
C ARG A 613 11.54 -15.97 8.20
N GLU A 614 11.45 -14.84 7.52
CA GLU A 614 11.31 -13.53 8.12
C GLU A 614 10.22 -12.71 7.44
N HIS A 615 9.73 -11.70 8.16
CA HIS A 615 8.76 -10.78 7.60
C HIS A 615 9.44 -9.86 6.58
N VAL A 616 9.17 -10.11 5.30
CA VAL A 616 9.63 -9.28 4.18
C VAL A 616 8.46 -8.43 3.68
N GLU A 617 8.67 -7.11 3.65
CA GLU A 617 7.69 -6.18 3.07
C GLU A 617 7.43 -6.51 1.60
N TRP A 618 6.17 -6.33 1.19
CA TRP A 618 5.74 -6.66 -0.16
C TRP A 618 6.50 -5.84 -1.20
N THR A 619 7.12 -6.52 -2.17
CA THR A 619 7.82 -5.86 -3.28
C THR A 619 6.89 -5.68 -4.48
N ALA A 620 7.20 -4.74 -5.38
CA ALA A 620 6.50 -4.64 -6.65
C ALA A 620 6.68 -5.91 -7.50
N ASP A 621 7.79 -6.65 -7.32
CA ASP A 621 8.04 -7.96 -7.94
C ASP A 621 7.14 -9.06 -7.36
N ASP A 622 6.73 -8.97 -6.09
CA ASP A 622 5.74 -9.88 -5.48
C ASP A 622 4.32 -9.59 -5.97
N GLU A 623 3.97 -8.31 -6.14
CA GLU A 623 2.69 -7.87 -6.71
C GLU A 623 2.59 -8.29 -8.18
N ALA A 624 3.62 -7.95 -8.95
CA ALA A 624 3.92 -8.46 -10.26
C ALA A 624 3.86 -9.98 -10.36
N GLN A 625 4.55 -10.77 -9.52
CA GLN A 625 4.55 -12.23 -9.57
C GLN A 625 3.20 -12.82 -9.16
N ALA A 626 2.47 -12.13 -8.27
CA ALA A 626 1.09 -12.47 -7.93
C ALA A 626 0.11 -12.17 -9.08
N PHE A 627 0.46 -11.23 -9.98
CA PHE A 627 -0.27 -10.87 -11.20
C PHE A 627 0.33 -11.43 -12.52
N GLY A 628 1.56 -11.95 -12.52
CA GLY A 628 2.35 -12.47 -13.65
C GLY A 628 3.58 -11.70 -14.21
N GLU A 629 3.91 -10.43 -13.88
CA GLU A 629 4.92 -9.60 -14.63
C GLU A 629 5.61 -8.47 -13.80
N ALA A 630 6.96 -8.41 -13.70
CA ALA A 630 7.78 -7.48 -12.86
C ALA A 630 8.32 -6.21 -13.57
N LEU A 631 8.58 -5.10 -12.84
CA LEU A 631 9.02 -3.78 -13.39
C LEU A 631 10.39 -3.27 -12.86
N PRO A 632 11.27 -2.71 -13.71
CA PRO A 632 12.61 -2.23 -13.33
C PRO A 632 12.68 -0.77 -12.77
N PRO A 633 13.78 -0.36 -12.11
CA PRO A 633 14.00 1.02 -11.61
C PRO A 633 14.33 2.03 -12.73
N GLY A 634 13.97 3.30 -12.52
CA GLY A 634 13.99 4.35 -13.56
C GLY A 634 15.24 5.19 -13.75
N LEU A 635 16.06 5.37 -12.71
CA LEU A 635 17.32 6.11 -12.82
C LEU A 635 18.48 5.14 -12.70
N ARG A 636 19.47 5.25 -13.58
CA ARG A 636 20.74 4.53 -13.52
C ARG A 636 21.90 5.50 -13.43
N LEU A 637 22.92 5.10 -12.66
CA LEU A 637 24.19 5.81 -12.53
C LEU A 637 24.99 5.81 -13.85
#